data_AF-A0A1V6RXA1-F1
#
_entry.id   AF-A0A1V6RXA1-F1
#
_cell.length_a   1.000
_cell.length_b   1.000
_cell.length_c   1.000
_cell.angle_alpha   90.00
_cell.angle_beta   90.00
_cell.angle_gamma   90.00
#
_symmetry.space_group_name_H-M   'P 1'
#
loop_
_entity.id
_entity.type
_entity.pdbx_description
1 polymer ?
#
loop_
_entity_poly.entity_id
_entity_poly.type
_entity_poly.pdbx_seq_one_letter_code
_entity_poly.pdbx_strand_id
1 'polypeptide(L)'
;MNNQDLHRQVRQQDEEVNEETPLLHAAPSTEPYSVFTVNQKRLIILTAALASSFSPLSANIYYPALNSIAKDLRVSLSQINLTITTYMGLAPMMTVSLADQAGRRPAYILCFVIYTFGNIALALQHSFPALLALRAVQSCGSSGTVALASAVAADIITSAERGMYIGFTSLGNILAPSIGPILGGVLSKYLGWQAIFWFLATAAGAFFLPLLLFFPETCRGIVGNGSTPAVGWNRAIWSYLQTTSVVSPTPPSSIVPRKRVNFPNPCSTLSLFSHRPVGLVLLANGVVFSSYYAVTAGIPALFHKIYDLDDLGIGLCFIPAGLGSLLSATTNGVLVDWNYRRTRISAGQTVHKNQKQDIIGFPIEQARLQIGLPMTILAAVSIVIYGVLIPLEPPLLVALAVVFVICFCITAAYNVMNILIVDLYYETPATAMAANNLVRCFLGAGAAAMVNPLIRRIVQTFPWNPGYQLQVRYAGGQWINPGMELDIPETSVIPELSSMNLRCNQKYITVFIDLDAILPGTRIQSVILHWYQPNLMIDCTKPKTPSILVPGDDHGDNHHSAASYIAPRAPPNTHHRYVYLLFAQPPGYKFPECFSHVFPETVSARAGFDVRGFIQAAGLNPPIAMNYFIGRHEPTEGETTTMPHGATTTSFRSVDCPTTSAGLVA
;
A
#
# COMPACT_ATOMS: atom_id res chain seq x y z
N MET A 1 -33.37 -4.90 75.07
CA MET A 1 -33.15 -4.21 73.77
C MET A 1 -33.32 -5.25 72.68
N ASN A 2 -34.22 -4.99 71.73
CA ASN A 2 -34.93 -5.99 70.95
C ASN A 2 -34.25 -6.19 69.57
N ASN A 3 -34.32 -7.39 69.01
CA ASN A 3 -33.64 -7.81 67.77
C ASN A 3 -34.11 -7.07 66.48
N GLN A 4 -34.99 -6.08 66.62
CA GLN A 4 -35.45 -5.20 65.54
C GLN A 4 -34.56 -3.96 65.34
N ASP A 5 -33.71 -3.61 66.32
CA ASP A 5 -32.80 -2.47 66.19
C ASP A 5 -31.55 -2.81 65.34
N LEU A 6 -31.13 -4.09 65.35
CA LEU A 6 -30.00 -4.55 64.53
C LEU A 6 -30.34 -4.58 63.03
N HIS A 7 -31.58 -4.93 62.69
CA HIS A 7 -32.04 -4.92 61.29
C HIS A 7 -32.33 -3.52 60.74
N ARG A 8 -32.51 -2.50 61.60
CA ARG A 8 -32.56 -1.10 61.14
C ARG A 8 -31.18 -0.50 60.91
N GLN A 9 -30.17 -0.91 61.68
CA GLN A 9 -28.78 -0.47 61.46
C GLN A 9 -28.14 -1.13 60.23
N VAL A 10 -28.54 -2.35 59.86
CA VAL A 10 -28.06 -3.05 58.65
C VAL A 10 -28.75 -2.57 57.36
N ARG A 11 -29.87 -1.85 57.46
CA ARG A 11 -30.63 -1.35 56.29
C ARG A 11 -30.46 0.16 56.02
N GLN A 12 -29.52 0.81 56.71
CA GLN A 12 -29.10 2.20 56.45
C GLN A 12 -27.64 2.31 55.97
N GLN A 13 -27.00 1.17 55.65
CA GLN A 13 -25.74 1.11 54.90
C GLN A 13 -25.99 0.67 53.46
N ASP A 14 -27.09 1.13 52.86
CA ASP A 14 -27.17 1.16 51.39
C ASP A 14 -26.19 2.24 50.92
N GLU A 15 -25.21 1.78 50.15
CA GLU A 15 -24.06 2.50 49.62
C GLU A 15 -24.46 3.86 49.01
N GLU A 16 -24.20 4.95 49.75
CA GLU A 16 -23.70 6.16 49.10
C GLU A 16 -22.37 5.76 48.46
N VAL A 17 -22.40 5.44 47.16
CA VAL A 17 -21.20 5.37 46.32
C VAL A 17 -20.65 6.79 46.24
N ASN A 18 -19.96 7.20 47.30
CA ASN A 18 -19.14 8.38 47.29
C ASN A 18 -17.93 8.02 46.44
N GLU A 19 -17.95 8.42 45.16
CA GLU A 19 -16.77 8.46 44.28
C GLU A 19 -15.78 9.52 44.82
N GLU A 20 -15.33 9.36 46.06
CA GLU A 20 -14.20 10.10 46.59
C GLU A 20 -12.94 9.50 45.99
N THR A 21 -12.72 9.87 44.73
CA THR A 21 -11.47 9.60 44.02
C THR A 21 -10.34 10.21 44.86
N PRO A 22 -9.28 9.45 45.23
CA PRO A 22 -8.16 9.95 46.05
C PRO A 22 -7.39 11.13 45.44
N LEU A 23 -7.72 11.50 44.20
CA LEU A 23 -7.11 12.59 43.43
C LEU A 23 -7.63 13.99 43.80
N LEU A 24 -8.76 14.11 44.50
CA LEU A 24 -9.34 15.42 44.87
C LEU A 24 -8.70 16.04 46.12
N HIS A 25 -7.97 15.24 46.93
CA HIS A 25 -7.25 15.70 48.13
C HIS A 25 -5.77 15.32 48.13
N ALA A 26 -5.12 15.29 46.97
CA ALA A 26 -3.66 15.33 46.95
C ALA A 26 -3.22 16.72 47.42
N ALA A 27 -2.80 16.83 48.69
CA ALA A 27 -1.99 17.94 49.16
C ALA A 27 -0.90 18.22 48.10
N PRO A 28 -0.57 19.49 47.77
CA PRO A 28 0.42 19.79 46.76
C PRO A 28 1.73 19.07 47.13
N SER A 29 2.02 17.98 46.41
CA SER A 29 3.23 17.21 46.65
C SER A 29 4.40 18.13 46.34
N THR A 30 5.23 18.39 47.33
CA THR A 30 6.47 19.19 47.20
C THR A 30 7.51 18.52 46.31
N GLU A 31 7.28 17.28 45.89
CA GLU A 31 8.19 16.54 45.02
C GLU A 31 8.00 16.90 43.53
N PRO A 32 9.10 17.17 42.80
CA PRO A 32 9.05 17.42 41.37
C PRO A 32 8.62 16.16 40.62
N TYR A 33 7.76 16.34 39.60
CA TYR A 33 7.23 15.25 38.75
C TYR A 33 8.33 14.40 38.07
N SER A 34 9.50 14.99 37.82
CA SER A 34 10.66 14.33 37.24
C SER A 34 11.93 15.06 37.68
N VAL A 35 12.96 14.32 38.09
CA VAL A 35 14.27 14.88 38.47
C VAL A 35 15.13 15.30 37.27
N PHE A 36 14.77 14.88 36.06
CA PHE A 36 15.47 15.27 34.84
C PHE A 36 15.38 16.78 34.59
N THR A 37 16.52 17.38 34.23
CA THR A 37 16.59 18.78 33.79
C THR A 37 15.83 18.97 32.47
N VAL A 38 15.51 20.23 32.13
CA VAL A 38 14.80 20.55 30.88
C VAL A 38 15.53 20.01 29.64
N ASN A 39 16.86 20.14 29.60
CA ASN A 39 17.67 19.65 28.48
C ASN A 39 17.70 18.12 28.42
N GLN A 40 17.77 17.44 29.57
CA GLN A 40 17.68 15.97 29.63
C GLN A 40 16.31 15.47 29.15
N LYS A 41 15.22 16.11 29.61
CA LYS A 41 13.86 15.81 29.12
C LYS A 41 13.77 15.96 27.60
N ARG A 42 14.25 17.07 27.05
CA ARG A 42 14.28 17.31 25.60
C ARG A 42 15.05 16.23 24.85
N LEU A 43 16.23 15.83 25.33
CA LEU A 43 17.04 14.78 24.70
C LEU A 43 16.40 13.39 24.77
N ILE A 44 15.78 13.04 25.90
CA ILE A 44 15.05 11.78 26.07
C ILE A 44 13.86 11.74 25.10
N ILE A 45 13.08 12.82 25.03
CA ILE A 45 11.95 12.93 24.11
C ILE A 45 12.41 12.90 22.65
N LEU A 46 13.50 13.58 22.31
CA LEU A 46 14.06 13.55 20.96
C LEU A 46 14.49 12.13 20.57
N THR A 47 15.18 11.42 21.47
CA THR A 47 15.56 10.02 21.24
C THR A 47 14.32 9.14 21.04
N ALA A 48 13.30 9.30 21.88
CA ALA A 48 12.03 8.58 21.74
C ALA A 48 11.31 8.91 20.41
N ALA A 49 11.30 10.17 20.00
CA ALA A 49 10.73 10.63 18.73
C ALA A 49 11.46 10.02 17.54
N LEU A 50 12.80 10.05 17.54
CA LEU A 50 13.63 9.42 16.51
C LEU A 50 13.43 7.90 16.48
N ALA A 51 13.30 7.23 17.64
CA ALA A 51 12.99 5.82 17.69
C ALA A 51 11.62 5.49 17.05
N SER A 52 10.62 6.33 17.31
CA SER A 52 9.27 6.16 16.77
C SER A 52 9.21 6.32 15.24
N SER A 53 10.11 7.12 14.65
CA SER A 53 10.08 7.40 13.20
C SER A 53 10.54 6.21 12.34
N PHE A 54 11.28 5.25 12.90
CA PHE A 54 11.71 4.04 12.17
C PHE A 54 10.52 3.20 11.69
N SER A 55 9.42 3.13 12.47
CA SER A 55 8.25 2.35 12.10
C SER A 55 7.56 2.85 10.82
N PRO A 56 7.12 4.13 10.73
CA PRO A 56 6.56 4.66 9.49
C PRO A 56 7.62 4.81 8.39
N LEU A 57 8.89 5.08 8.70
CA LEU A 57 9.94 5.19 7.67
C LEU A 57 10.07 3.87 6.90
N SER A 58 10.14 2.75 7.60
CA SER A 58 10.26 1.40 7.01
C SER A 58 9.04 0.95 6.22
N ALA A 59 7.86 1.43 6.61
CA ALA A 59 6.63 1.18 5.86
C ALA A 59 6.67 1.91 4.51
N ASN A 60 7.09 3.18 4.52
CA ASN A 60 6.98 4.06 3.35
C ASN A 60 8.18 4.01 2.40
N ILE A 61 9.40 3.77 2.88
CA ILE A 61 10.61 3.63 2.06
C ILE A 61 10.53 2.49 1.04
N TYR A 62 9.61 1.56 1.26
CA TYR A 62 9.41 0.37 0.45
C TYR A 62 8.56 0.62 -0.82
N TYR A 63 7.70 1.64 -0.83
CA TYR A 63 6.74 1.89 -1.92
C TYR A 63 7.36 2.04 -3.33
N PRO A 64 8.43 2.82 -3.52
CA PRO A 64 8.98 3.01 -4.86
C PRO A 64 9.60 1.74 -5.44
N ALA A 65 10.02 0.81 -4.59
CA ALA A 65 10.67 -0.43 -4.99
C ALA A 65 9.69 -1.58 -5.27
N LEU A 66 8.37 -1.42 -5.05
CA LEU A 66 7.40 -2.52 -5.18
C LEU A 66 7.45 -3.19 -6.56
N ASN A 67 7.56 -2.39 -7.63
CA ASN A 67 7.66 -2.89 -9.00
C ASN A 67 8.96 -3.66 -9.23
N SER A 68 10.09 -3.12 -8.77
CA SER A 68 11.41 -3.75 -8.87
C SER A 68 11.48 -5.07 -8.10
N ILE A 69 10.92 -5.12 -6.90
CA ILE A 69 10.87 -6.35 -6.08
C ILE A 69 9.97 -7.40 -6.73
N ALA A 70 8.80 -7.00 -7.24
CA ALA A 70 7.90 -7.91 -7.96
C ALA A 70 8.60 -8.53 -9.18
N LYS A 71 9.34 -7.72 -9.93
CA LYS A 71 10.12 -8.15 -11.10
C LYS A 71 11.26 -9.09 -10.73
N ASP A 72 12.05 -8.75 -9.71
CA ASP A 72 13.21 -9.54 -9.27
C ASP A 72 12.80 -10.90 -8.69
N LEU A 73 11.76 -10.92 -7.86
CA LEU A 73 11.23 -12.14 -7.24
C LEU A 73 10.25 -12.91 -8.15
N ARG A 74 9.95 -12.40 -9.34
CA ARG A 74 9.01 -12.98 -10.34
C ARG A 74 7.62 -13.27 -9.76
N VAL A 75 7.10 -12.35 -8.97
CA VAL A 75 5.78 -12.44 -8.34
C VAL A 75 4.88 -11.28 -8.77
N SER A 76 3.57 -11.43 -8.56
CA SER A 76 2.62 -10.36 -8.87
C SER A 76 2.72 -9.18 -7.88
N LEU A 77 2.37 -7.98 -8.33
CA LEU A 77 2.24 -6.80 -7.44
C LEU A 77 1.24 -7.03 -6.30
N SER A 78 0.20 -7.83 -6.54
CA SER A 78 -0.76 -8.22 -5.50
C SER A 78 -0.08 -9.04 -4.39
N GLN A 79 0.84 -9.95 -4.75
CA GLN A 79 1.64 -10.69 -3.76
C GLN A 79 2.60 -9.77 -3.01
N ILE A 80 3.28 -8.84 -3.68
CA ILE A 80 4.17 -7.89 -3.00
C ILE A 80 3.38 -6.98 -2.05
N ASN A 81 2.17 -6.55 -2.39
CA ASN A 81 1.32 -5.76 -1.47
C ASN A 81 0.98 -6.53 -0.18
N LEU A 82 0.91 -7.87 -0.22
CA LEU A 82 0.73 -8.67 1.01
C LEU A 82 1.89 -8.47 1.99
N THR A 83 3.08 -8.10 1.52
CA THR A 83 4.22 -7.79 2.41
C THR A 83 4.01 -6.49 3.19
N ILE A 84 3.26 -5.54 2.63
CA ILE A 84 2.82 -4.32 3.31
C ILE A 84 1.77 -4.70 4.35
N THR A 85 0.84 -5.59 3.98
CA THR A 85 -0.19 -6.13 4.87
C THR A 85 0.42 -6.86 6.06
N THR A 86 1.41 -7.75 5.86
CA THR A 86 2.06 -8.47 6.98
C THR A 86 2.88 -7.54 7.86
N TYR A 87 3.48 -6.50 7.28
CA TYR A 87 4.14 -5.45 8.05
C TYR A 87 3.13 -4.69 8.93
N MET A 88 1.92 -4.41 8.47
CA MET A 88 0.95 -3.63 9.25
C MET A 88 0.12 -4.47 10.23
N GLY A 89 -0.24 -5.71 9.88
CA GLY A 89 -1.23 -6.52 10.61
C GLY A 89 -0.70 -7.28 11.83
N LEU A 90 0.58 -7.65 11.88
CA LEU A 90 1.16 -8.48 12.96
C LEU A 90 1.87 -7.66 14.05
N ALA A 91 1.88 -6.34 13.90
CA ALA A 91 2.77 -5.41 14.57
C ALA A 91 2.51 -5.16 16.08
N PRO A 92 1.26 -4.96 16.58
CA PRO A 92 1.09 -4.33 17.89
C PRO A 92 1.18 -5.23 19.14
N MET A 93 1.31 -6.55 19.01
CA MET A 93 0.89 -7.43 20.12
C MET A 93 1.95 -7.73 21.20
N MET A 94 3.26 -7.55 20.93
CA MET A 94 4.29 -8.13 21.81
C MET A 94 5.08 -7.15 22.69
N THR A 95 5.17 -5.87 22.32
CA THR A 95 6.17 -4.94 22.90
C THR A 95 5.63 -4.06 24.03
N VAL A 96 4.33 -3.74 24.03
CA VAL A 96 3.71 -2.87 25.05
C VAL A 96 3.67 -3.54 26.42
N SER A 97 3.33 -4.83 26.47
CA SER A 97 3.27 -5.61 27.71
C SER A 97 4.62 -5.70 28.40
N LEU A 98 5.67 -5.89 27.60
CA LEU A 98 7.04 -5.95 28.09
C LEU A 98 7.48 -4.58 28.62
N ALA A 99 7.11 -3.49 27.95
CA ALA A 99 7.47 -2.14 28.34
C ALA A 99 6.94 -1.75 29.72
N ASP A 100 5.74 -2.20 30.08
CA ASP A 100 5.12 -1.90 31.37
C ASP A 100 5.69 -2.76 32.51
N GLN A 101 6.30 -3.91 32.19
CA GLN A 101 6.81 -4.87 33.18
C GLN A 101 8.32 -4.76 33.38
N ALA A 102 9.08 -4.79 32.28
CA ALA A 102 10.53 -4.80 32.30
C ALA A 102 11.12 -3.39 32.38
N GLY A 103 10.38 -2.38 31.92
CA GLY A 103 10.83 -0.99 31.80
C GLY A 103 10.85 -0.51 30.36
N ARG A 104 11.03 0.81 30.17
CA ARG A 104 11.05 1.41 28.83
C ARG A 104 12.35 1.08 28.11
N ARG A 105 13.49 1.04 28.82
CA ARG A 105 14.80 0.83 28.20
C ARG A 105 14.96 -0.59 27.64
N PRO A 106 14.68 -1.70 28.36
CA PRO A 106 14.75 -3.05 27.79
C PRO A 106 13.80 -3.24 26.62
N ALA A 107 12.62 -2.60 26.66
CA ALA A 107 11.67 -2.68 25.56
C ALA A 107 12.23 -2.04 24.27
N TYR A 108 12.85 -0.86 24.35
CA TYR A 108 13.56 -0.28 23.19
C TYR A 108 14.69 -1.18 22.71
N ILE A 109 15.46 -1.76 23.63
CA ILE A 109 16.57 -2.65 23.27
C ILE A 109 16.07 -3.86 22.47
N LEU A 110 15.05 -4.54 22.97
CA LEU A 110 14.46 -5.69 22.28
C LEU A 110 13.91 -5.29 20.90
N CYS A 111 13.19 -4.16 20.83
CA CYS A 111 12.66 -3.61 19.58
C CYS A 111 13.76 -3.44 18.52
N PHE A 112 14.83 -2.72 18.86
CA PHE A 112 15.93 -2.44 17.93
C PHE A 112 16.79 -3.66 17.59
N VAL A 113 16.93 -4.62 18.50
CA VAL A 113 17.58 -5.91 18.21
C VAL A 113 16.78 -6.66 17.14
N ILE A 114 15.49 -6.91 17.38
CA ILE A 114 14.61 -7.62 16.43
C ILE A 114 14.57 -6.87 15.09
N TYR A 115 14.43 -5.55 15.13
CA TYR A 115 14.37 -4.72 13.92
C TYR A 115 15.67 -4.78 13.13
N THR A 116 16.84 -4.66 13.77
CA THR A 116 18.14 -4.68 13.07
C THR A 116 18.39 -6.03 12.43
N PHE A 117 18.20 -7.14 13.16
CA PHE A 117 18.33 -8.48 12.60
C PHE A 117 17.33 -8.75 11.49
N GLY A 118 16.07 -8.30 11.65
CA GLY A 118 15.04 -8.40 10.62
C GLY A 118 15.43 -7.68 9.33
N ASN A 119 16.02 -6.47 9.41
CA ASN A 119 16.51 -5.74 8.24
C ASN A 119 17.71 -6.42 7.58
N ILE A 120 18.69 -6.90 8.35
CA ILE A 120 19.83 -7.65 7.79
C ILE A 120 19.32 -8.91 7.07
N ALA A 121 18.42 -9.66 7.70
CA ALA A 121 17.83 -10.85 7.09
C ALA A 121 17.06 -10.52 5.81
N LEU A 122 16.27 -9.42 5.79
CA LEU A 122 15.55 -8.93 4.61
C LEU A 122 16.49 -8.53 3.46
N ALA A 123 17.60 -7.87 3.79
CA ALA A 123 18.59 -7.44 2.81
C ALA A 123 19.26 -8.61 2.07
N LEU A 124 19.28 -9.79 2.69
CA LEU A 124 19.87 -11.02 2.16
C LEU A 124 18.84 -11.94 1.47
N GLN A 125 17.57 -11.53 1.34
CA GLN A 125 16.54 -12.39 0.76
C GLN A 125 16.46 -12.33 -0.75
N HIS A 126 16.27 -13.51 -1.36
CA HIS A 126 15.93 -13.70 -2.78
C HIS A 126 14.65 -14.53 -2.96
N SER A 127 13.86 -14.69 -1.91
CA SER A 127 12.67 -15.54 -1.90
C SER A 127 11.47 -14.80 -1.33
N PHE A 128 10.33 -14.85 -2.05
CA PHE A 128 9.11 -14.14 -1.65
C PHE A 128 8.52 -14.62 -0.32
N PRO A 129 8.36 -15.94 -0.03
CA PRO A 129 7.87 -16.39 1.28
C PRO A 129 8.74 -15.92 2.45
N ALA A 130 10.06 -15.93 2.28
CA ALA A 130 10.98 -15.46 3.31
C ALA A 130 10.89 -13.95 3.51
N LEU A 131 10.81 -13.18 2.42
CA LEU A 131 10.56 -11.73 2.46
C LEU A 131 9.24 -11.43 3.20
N LEU A 132 8.16 -12.16 2.91
CA LEU A 132 6.86 -11.98 3.55
C LEU A 132 6.91 -12.21 5.07
N ALA A 133 7.55 -13.30 5.50
CA ALA A 133 7.71 -13.64 6.91
C ALA A 133 8.63 -12.66 7.64
N LEU A 134 9.76 -12.29 7.04
CA LEU A 134 10.71 -11.37 7.64
C LEU A 134 10.17 -9.93 7.72
N ARG A 135 9.26 -9.53 6.82
CA ARG A 135 8.53 -8.25 6.94
C ARG A 135 7.65 -8.21 8.18
N ALA A 136 7.05 -9.33 8.58
CA ALA A 136 6.34 -9.43 9.85
C ALA A 136 7.31 -9.28 11.04
N VAL A 137 8.45 -9.97 11.01
CA VAL A 137 9.48 -9.88 12.07
C VAL A 137 10.03 -8.45 12.20
N GLN A 138 10.34 -7.79 11.08
CA GLN A 138 10.78 -6.39 11.04
C GLN A 138 9.75 -5.48 11.72
N SER A 139 8.46 -5.71 11.46
CA SER A 139 7.39 -4.92 12.08
C SER A 139 7.27 -5.14 13.59
N CYS A 140 7.40 -6.38 14.07
CA CYS A 140 7.42 -6.66 15.51
C CYS A 140 8.50 -5.86 16.24
N GLY A 141 9.65 -5.63 15.60
CA GLY A 141 10.73 -4.82 16.14
C GLY A 141 10.49 -3.31 16.08
N SER A 142 9.74 -2.80 15.09
CA SER A 142 9.56 -1.34 14.92
C SER A 142 8.29 -0.79 15.55
N SER A 143 7.21 -1.56 15.60
CA SER A 143 5.87 -1.08 15.97
C SER A 143 5.75 -0.55 17.40
N GLY A 144 6.48 -1.18 18.32
CA GLY A 144 6.47 -0.83 19.74
C GLY A 144 7.06 0.54 20.03
N THR A 145 7.94 1.06 19.17
CA THR A 145 8.68 2.30 19.43
C THR A 145 7.77 3.52 19.44
N VAL A 146 6.68 3.51 18.67
CA VAL A 146 5.68 4.61 18.66
C VAL A 146 4.91 4.68 19.99
N ALA A 147 4.48 3.52 20.49
CA ALA A 147 3.80 3.43 21.78
C ALA A 147 4.74 3.77 22.94
N LEU A 148 5.98 3.26 22.89
CA LEU A 148 7.03 3.56 23.84
C LEU A 148 7.35 5.06 23.89
N ALA A 149 7.36 5.76 22.75
CA ALA A 149 7.65 7.19 22.73
C ALA A 149 6.58 8.01 23.47
N SER A 150 5.32 7.64 23.27
CA SER A 150 4.19 8.24 23.99
C SER A 150 4.24 7.92 25.49
N ALA A 151 4.62 6.69 25.85
CA ALA A 151 4.77 6.27 27.24
C ALA A 151 5.90 7.02 27.97
N VAL A 152 7.08 7.15 27.33
CA VAL A 152 8.21 7.92 27.87
C VAL A 152 7.82 9.38 28.11
N ALA A 153 7.09 9.99 27.16
CA ALA A 153 6.58 11.35 27.33
C ALA A 153 5.61 11.45 28.52
N ALA A 154 4.73 10.48 28.70
CA ALA A 154 3.82 10.44 29.85
C ALA A 154 4.58 10.26 31.19
N ASP A 155 5.66 9.49 31.20
CA ASP A 155 6.44 9.19 32.40
C ASP A 155 7.27 10.39 32.90
N ILE A 156 7.83 11.22 32.01
CA ILE A 156 8.78 12.29 32.39
C ILE A 156 8.23 13.72 32.25
N ILE A 157 7.15 13.92 31.49
CA ILE A 157 6.55 15.24 31.22
C ILE A 157 5.24 15.44 32.00
N THR A 158 5.13 16.60 32.65
CA THR A 158 3.92 17.02 33.37
C THR A 158 2.76 17.22 32.42
N SER A 159 1.53 17.07 32.91
CA SER A 159 0.32 17.22 32.08
C SER A 159 0.22 18.58 31.38
N ALA A 160 0.76 19.65 31.97
CA ALA A 160 0.73 21.00 31.42
C ALA A 160 1.63 21.17 30.17
N GLU A 161 2.78 20.49 30.12
CA GLU A 161 3.73 20.59 29.00
C GLU A 161 3.57 19.43 27.99
N ARG A 162 2.83 18.38 28.37
CA ARG A 162 2.71 17.12 27.62
C ARG A 162 2.27 17.30 26.17
N GLY A 163 1.34 18.22 25.89
CA GLY A 163 0.85 18.46 24.53
C GLY A 163 1.96 18.85 23.54
N MET A 164 2.87 19.74 23.95
CA MET A 164 4.01 20.16 23.12
C MET A 164 4.97 19.00 22.84
N TYR A 165 5.33 18.23 23.88
CA TYR A 165 6.27 17.12 23.74
C TYR A 165 5.68 15.94 22.96
N ILE A 166 4.39 15.64 23.11
CA ILE A 166 3.69 14.65 22.26
C ILE A 166 3.69 15.11 20.80
N GLY A 167 3.48 16.40 20.54
CA GLY A 167 3.63 16.99 19.21
C GLY A 167 5.01 16.72 18.61
N PHE A 168 6.09 16.94 19.37
CA PHE A 168 7.45 16.62 18.93
C PHE A 168 7.66 15.12 18.67
N THR A 169 7.11 14.23 19.50
CA THR A 169 7.19 12.78 19.25
C THR A 169 6.45 12.35 17.98
N SER A 170 5.46 13.14 17.54
CA SER A 170 4.64 12.82 16.36
C SER A 170 5.25 13.30 15.04
N LEU A 171 6.22 14.24 15.06
CA LEU A 171 6.87 14.78 13.86
C LEU A 171 7.46 13.68 12.97
N GLY A 172 8.06 12.65 13.57
CA GLY A 172 8.62 11.53 12.84
C GLY A 172 7.57 10.79 12.00
N ASN A 173 6.35 10.63 12.52
CA ASN A 173 5.24 10.00 11.81
C ASN A 173 4.71 10.86 10.65
N ILE A 174 4.84 12.19 10.75
CA ILE A 174 4.39 13.13 9.72
C ILE A 174 5.41 13.23 8.58
N LEU A 175 6.71 13.22 8.90
CA LEU A 175 7.77 13.40 7.90
C LEU A 175 8.18 12.11 7.19
N ALA A 176 8.05 10.96 7.86
CA ALA A 176 8.48 9.68 7.31
C ALA A 176 7.80 9.29 5.97
N PRO A 177 6.49 9.54 5.75
CA PRO A 177 5.86 9.23 4.47
C PRO A 177 6.35 10.08 3.29
N SER A 178 6.97 11.23 3.55
CA SER A 178 7.59 12.09 2.54
C SER A 178 9.02 11.66 2.25
N ILE A 179 9.80 11.45 3.31
CA ILE A 179 11.24 11.19 3.22
C ILE A 179 11.50 9.74 2.78
N GLY A 180 10.71 8.79 3.29
CA GLY A 180 10.86 7.37 3.01
C GLY A 180 10.87 7.07 1.51
N PRO A 181 9.82 7.38 0.74
CA PRO A 181 9.77 7.05 -0.68
C PRO A 181 10.89 7.72 -1.49
N ILE A 182 11.35 8.91 -1.11
CA ILE A 182 12.47 9.56 -1.80
C ILE A 182 13.75 8.74 -1.61
N LEU A 183 14.07 8.38 -0.35
CA LEU A 183 15.22 7.53 -0.05
C LEU A 183 15.11 6.16 -0.71
N GLY A 184 13.92 5.56 -0.66
CA GLY A 184 13.62 4.27 -1.25
C GLY A 184 13.81 4.25 -2.76
N GLY A 185 13.33 5.28 -3.45
CA GLY A 185 13.47 5.43 -4.89
C GLY A 185 14.92 5.61 -5.33
N VAL A 186 15.69 6.44 -4.61
CA VAL A 186 17.14 6.61 -4.85
C VAL A 186 17.87 5.28 -4.63
N LEU A 187 17.66 4.63 -3.49
CA LEU A 187 18.35 3.38 -3.14
C LEU A 187 18.01 2.27 -4.13
N SER A 188 16.73 2.08 -4.43
CA SER A 188 16.26 1.04 -5.36
C SER A 188 16.80 1.24 -6.77
N LYS A 189 16.76 2.49 -7.28
CA LYS A 189 17.23 2.81 -8.64
C LYS A 189 18.73 2.58 -8.82
N TYR A 190 19.56 3.02 -7.87
CA TYR A 190 21.03 3.03 -8.05
C TYR A 190 21.75 1.83 -7.44
N LEU A 191 21.20 1.24 -6.37
CA LEU A 191 21.85 0.18 -5.59
C LEU A 191 21.01 -1.10 -5.49
N GLY A 192 19.81 -1.12 -6.07
CA GLY A 192 18.86 -2.23 -5.96
C GLY A 192 18.00 -2.16 -4.69
N TRP A 193 16.87 -2.87 -4.71
CA TRP A 193 15.88 -2.79 -3.63
C TRP A 193 16.41 -3.33 -2.29
N GLN A 194 17.38 -4.24 -2.30
CA GLN A 194 18.02 -4.77 -1.10
C GLN A 194 18.74 -3.67 -0.30
N ALA A 195 19.24 -2.64 -0.98
CA ALA A 195 19.92 -1.50 -0.35
C ALA A 195 19.02 -0.72 0.63
N ILE A 196 17.70 -0.77 0.43
CA ILE A 196 16.72 -0.20 1.37
C ILE A 196 16.87 -0.84 2.75
N PHE A 197 16.98 -2.16 2.80
CA PHE A 197 17.09 -2.89 4.06
C PHE A 197 18.47 -2.74 4.70
N TRP A 198 19.55 -2.67 3.90
CA TRP A 198 20.87 -2.32 4.40
C TRP A 198 20.93 -0.91 4.99
N PHE A 199 20.29 0.06 4.34
CA PHE A 199 20.17 1.42 4.85
C PHE A 199 19.43 1.44 6.20
N LEU A 200 18.28 0.77 6.28
CA LEU A 200 17.49 0.69 7.52
C LEU A 200 18.25 -0.02 8.65
N ALA A 201 18.99 -1.10 8.35
CA ALA A 201 19.84 -1.79 9.33
C ALA A 201 20.97 -0.89 9.84
N THR A 202 21.64 -0.17 8.94
CA THR A 202 22.74 0.72 9.29
C THR A 202 22.26 1.93 10.09
N ALA A 203 21.14 2.54 9.67
CA ALA A 203 20.51 3.63 10.40
C ALA A 203 20.04 3.19 11.80
N ALA A 204 19.45 2.00 11.92
CA ALA A 204 19.08 1.44 13.21
C ALA A 204 20.29 1.14 14.08
N GLY A 205 21.36 0.55 13.55
CA GLY A 205 22.60 0.32 14.30
C GLY A 205 23.22 1.63 14.80
N ALA A 206 23.30 2.64 13.94
CA ALA A 206 23.81 3.97 14.27
C ALA A 206 22.97 4.67 15.36
N PHE A 207 21.66 4.47 15.38
CA PHE A 207 20.76 4.99 16.41
C PHE A 207 20.78 4.16 17.70
N PHE A 208 20.85 2.84 17.57
CA PHE A 208 20.80 1.88 18.67
C PHE A 208 22.02 2.00 19.58
N LEU A 209 23.20 2.31 19.03
CA LEU A 209 24.43 2.46 19.81
C LEU A 209 24.34 3.61 20.84
N PRO A 210 24.01 4.87 20.48
CA PRO A 210 23.73 5.93 21.46
C PRO A 210 22.61 5.58 22.44
N LEU A 211 21.54 4.92 21.98
CA LEU A 211 20.44 4.49 22.85
C LEU A 211 20.93 3.52 23.93
N LEU A 212 21.72 2.51 23.56
CA LEU A 212 22.33 1.58 24.50
C LEU A 212 23.24 2.29 25.51
N LEU A 213 24.05 3.25 25.05
CA LEU A 213 25.03 3.92 25.89
C LEU A 213 24.38 4.89 26.89
N PHE A 214 23.43 5.72 26.43
CA PHE A 214 23.01 6.93 27.16
C PHE A 214 21.55 6.95 27.59
N PHE A 215 20.64 6.18 26.96
CA PHE A 215 19.21 6.30 27.23
C PHE A 215 18.85 5.79 28.65
N PRO A 216 18.33 6.64 29.55
CA PRO A 216 18.01 6.23 30.92
C PRO A 216 16.70 5.44 30.99
N GLU A 217 16.53 4.65 32.04
CA GLU A 217 15.21 4.11 32.37
C GLU A 217 14.28 5.24 32.83
N THR A 218 13.04 5.22 32.35
CA THR A 218 12.04 6.27 32.57
C THR A 218 10.75 5.72 33.16
N CYS A 219 10.58 4.40 33.20
CA CYS A 219 9.39 3.76 33.75
C CYS A 219 9.21 4.11 35.23
N ARG A 220 8.13 4.81 35.56
CA ARG A 220 7.82 5.25 36.92
C ARG A 220 7.69 4.11 37.92
N GLY A 221 7.23 2.94 37.49
CA GLY A 221 7.13 1.75 38.33
C GLY A 221 8.48 1.19 38.76
N ILE A 222 9.57 1.59 38.11
CA ILE A 222 10.94 1.10 38.37
C ILE A 222 11.80 2.20 39.00
N VAL A 223 11.78 3.40 38.42
CA VAL A 223 12.66 4.51 38.83
C VAL A 223 11.94 5.65 39.57
N GLY A 224 10.63 5.55 39.80
CA GLY A 224 9.82 6.62 40.38
C GLY A 224 9.83 7.87 39.50
N ASN A 225 10.16 9.03 40.06
CA ASN A 225 10.37 10.28 39.31
C ASN A 225 11.78 10.39 38.66
N GLY A 226 12.54 9.29 38.62
CA GLY A 226 13.93 9.21 38.15
C GLY A 226 14.97 9.33 39.27
N SER A 227 14.56 9.50 40.53
CA SER A 227 15.45 9.63 41.70
C SER A 227 16.03 8.30 42.17
N THR A 228 15.37 7.18 41.90
CA THR A 228 15.88 5.86 42.29
C THR A 228 16.77 5.29 41.17
N PRO A 229 17.98 4.81 41.49
CA PRO A 229 18.91 4.33 40.48
C PRO A 229 18.40 3.03 39.85
N ALA A 230 18.40 2.97 38.52
CA ALA A 230 18.05 1.76 37.80
C ALA A 230 19.09 0.65 38.05
N VAL A 231 18.63 -0.60 38.22
CA VAL A 231 19.47 -1.76 38.54
C VAL A 231 19.52 -2.74 37.36
N GLY A 232 20.67 -3.38 37.15
CA GLY A 232 20.86 -4.43 36.14
C GLY A 232 20.67 -3.93 34.70
N TRP A 233 19.89 -4.65 33.91
CA TRP A 233 19.61 -4.33 32.50
C TRP A 233 18.87 -3.00 32.24
N ASN A 234 18.24 -2.43 33.27
CA ASN A 234 17.56 -1.11 33.20
C ASN A 234 18.55 0.04 33.32
N ARG A 235 19.81 -0.25 33.64
CA ARG A 235 20.85 0.75 33.81
C ARG A 235 21.53 1.09 32.47
N ALA A 236 21.79 2.37 32.24
CA ALA A 236 22.54 2.82 31.06
C ALA A 236 24.01 2.37 31.16
N ILE A 237 24.61 1.93 30.03
CA ILE A 237 26.00 1.43 30.03
C ILE A 237 26.97 2.52 30.51
N TRP A 238 26.75 3.77 30.07
CA TRP A 238 27.55 4.91 30.51
C TRP A 238 27.51 5.12 32.02
N SER A 239 26.38 4.86 32.66
CA SER A 239 26.25 5.02 34.12
C SER A 239 27.04 3.98 34.91
N TYR A 240 27.42 2.84 34.32
CA TYR A 240 28.38 1.90 34.96
C TYR A 240 29.77 2.52 35.07
N LEU A 241 30.19 3.30 34.06
CA LEU A 241 31.49 3.98 34.02
C LEU A 241 31.57 5.18 34.97
N GLN A 242 30.43 5.78 35.34
CA GLN A 242 30.36 6.91 36.27
C GLN A 242 30.22 6.51 37.74
N THR A 243 30.01 5.23 38.06
CA THR A 243 29.99 4.75 39.45
C THR A 243 31.41 4.59 39.99
N THR A 244 32.06 5.72 40.27
CA THR A 244 33.28 5.77 41.08
C THR A 244 33.07 6.54 42.40
N SER A 245 31.87 7.06 42.65
CA SER A 245 31.58 7.82 43.87
C SER A 245 30.34 7.32 44.60
N VAL A 246 30.62 6.83 45.81
CA VAL A 246 29.75 6.37 46.90
C VAL A 246 28.42 7.15 47.01
N VAL A 247 27.30 6.45 46.85
CA VAL A 247 26.03 6.81 47.50
C VAL A 247 25.49 5.54 48.14
N SER A 248 25.51 5.48 49.47
CA SER A 248 24.91 4.41 50.25
C SER A 248 23.44 4.27 49.90
N PRO A 249 22.91 3.04 49.72
CA PRO A 249 21.51 2.85 49.40
C PRO A 249 20.67 3.33 50.59
N THR A 250 19.94 4.42 50.43
CA THR A 250 18.80 4.70 51.30
C THR A 250 17.84 3.51 51.16
N PRO A 251 17.39 2.88 52.27
CA PRO A 251 16.48 1.76 52.19
C PRO A 251 15.21 2.20 51.44
N PRO A 252 14.64 1.36 50.57
CA PRO A 252 13.48 1.72 49.77
C PRO A 252 12.31 2.07 50.70
N SER A 253 11.97 3.34 50.79
CA SER A 253 10.71 3.76 51.38
C SER A 253 9.60 3.32 50.42
N SER A 254 8.79 2.36 50.90
CA SER A 254 7.74 1.64 50.18
C SER A 254 8.23 0.62 49.15
N ILE A 255 8.11 -0.65 49.51
CA ILE A 255 8.10 -1.78 48.57
C ILE A 255 6.88 -1.55 47.68
N VAL A 256 7.06 -0.96 46.50
CA VAL A 256 6.01 -0.97 45.47
C VAL A 256 5.76 -2.45 45.16
N PRO A 257 4.57 -3.00 45.45
CA PRO A 257 4.32 -4.41 45.20
C PRO A 257 4.55 -4.69 43.73
N ARG A 258 5.38 -5.71 43.42
CA ARG A 258 5.53 -6.24 42.06
C ARG A 258 4.13 -6.55 41.53
N LYS A 259 3.61 -5.72 40.62
CA LYS A 259 2.34 -5.99 39.95
C LYS A 259 2.45 -7.35 39.28
N ARG A 260 1.53 -8.27 39.60
CA ARG A 260 1.45 -9.58 38.94
C ARG A 260 1.34 -9.37 37.44
N VAL A 261 2.08 -10.20 36.71
CA VAL A 261 2.10 -10.24 35.24
C VAL A 261 0.72 -10.66 34.76
N ASN A 262 -0.12 -9.70 34.39
CA ASN A 262 -1.29 -10.00 33.58
C ASN A 262 -0.85 -9.86 32.12
N PHE A 263 -0.97 -10.95 31.35
CA PHE A 263 -0.94 -10.85 29.90
C PHE A 263 -2.02 -9.82 29.51
N PRO A 264 -1.70 -8.78 28.72
CA PRO A 264 -2.72 -7.82 28.33
C PRO A 264 -3.80 -8.60 27.60
N ASN A 265 -5.04 -8.46 28.06
CA ASN A 265 -6.15 -9.14 27.46
C ASN A 265 -6.50 -8.41 26.14
N PRO A 266 -6.15 -8.92 24.95
CA PRO A 266 -6.51 -8.25 23.69
C PRO A 266 -8.03 -8.11 23.56
N CYS A 267 -8.81 -8.93 24.27
CA CYS A 267 -10.27 -8.85 24.31
C CYS A 267 -10.78 -7.59 25.03
N SER A 268 -10.02 -7.00 25.98
CA SER A 268 -10.45 -5.73 26.60
C SER A 268 -10.33 -4.55 25.64
N THR A 269 -9.36 -4.59 24.73
CA THR A 269 -9.24 -3.63 23.62
C THR A 269 -10.36 -3.84 22.60
N LEU A 270 -10.76 -5.09 22.34
CA LEU A 270 -11.93 -5.40 21.50
C LEU A 270 -13.26 -4.99 22.15
N SER A 271 -13.34 -4.97 23.49
CA SER A 271 -14.52 -4.50 24.22
C SER A 271 -14.85 -3.03 23.94
N LEU A 272 -13.88 -2.19 23.54
CA LEU A 272 -14.10 -0.78 23.18
C LEU A 272 -15.05 -0.62 21.98
N PHE A 273 -15.08 -1.59 21.06
CA PHE A 273 -16.03 -1.59 19.94
C PHE A 273 -17.49 -1.70 20.39
N SER A 274 -17.73 -2.26 21.58
CA SER A 274 -19.09 -2.39 22.14
C SER A 274 -19.64 -1.06 22.67
N HIS A 275 -18.77 -0.07 22.93
CA HIS A 275 -19.19 1.29 23.25
C HIS A 275 -19.53 2.04 21.97
N ARG A 276 -20.83 2.24 21.70
CA ARG A 276 -21.33 2.85 20.45
C ARG A 276 -20.60 4.12 19.98
N PRO A 277 -20.42 5.19 20.79
CA PRO A 277 -19.77 6.41 20.29
C PRO A 277 -18.29 6.21 19.97
N VAL A 278 -17.55 5.50 20.83
CA VAL A 278 -16.11 5.28 20.67
C VAL A 278 -15.83 4.31 19.52
N GLY A 279 -16.59 3.21 19.42
CA GLY A 279 -16.47 2.22 18.36
C GLY A 279 -16.71 2.80 16.97
N LEU A 280 -17.71 3.68 16.81
CA LEU A 280 -17.99 4.35 15.53
C LEU A 280 -16.86 5.29 15.11
N VAL A 281 -16.33 6.09 16.04
CA VAL A 281 -15.20 6.99 15.74
C VAL A 281 -13.93 6.20 15.42
N LEU A 282 -13.66 5.10 16.14
CA LEU A 282 -12.54 4.20 15.84
C LEU A 282 -12.64 3.62 14.43
N LEU A 283 -13.82 3.13 14.03
CA LEU A 283 -14.06 2.57 12.71
C LEU A 283 -13.92 3.66 11.63
N ALA A 284 -14.51 4.83 11.83
CA ALA A 284 -14.40 5.95 10.89
C ALA A 284 -12.94 6.37 10.70
N ASN A 285 -12.17 6.50 11.78
CA ASN A 285 -10.75 6.83 11.72
C ASN A 285 -9.93 5.74 11.00
N GLY A 286 -10.27 4.47 11.24
CA GLY A 286 -9.67 3.34 10.55
C GLY A 286 -9.96 3.33 9.04
N VAL A 287 -11.17 3.72 8.60
CA VAL A 287 -11.53 3.87 7.17
C VAL A 287 -10.76 5.02 6.52
N VAL A 288 -10.62 6.15 7.20
CA VAL A 288 -9.81 7.29 6.72
C VAL A 288 -8.36 6.85 6.51
N PHE A 289 -7.79 6.11 7.47
CA PHE A 289 -6.44 5.59 7.36
C PHE A 289 -6.30 4.51 6.26
N SER A 290 -7.30 3.63 6.13
CA SER A 290 -7.38 2.64 5.06
C SER A 290 -7.36 3.27 3.67
N SER A 291 -8.09 4.37 3.49
CA SER A 291 -8.14 5.14 2.25
C SER A 291 -6.77 5.72 1.88
N TYR A 292 -5.99 6.21 2.86
CA TYR A 292 -4.62 6.67 2.64
C TYR A 292 -3.71 5.55 2.10
N TYR A 293 -3.77 4.36 2.70
CA TYR A 293 -2.98 3.20 2.27
C TYR A 293 -3.43 2.64 0.92
N ALA A 294 -4.73 2.70 0.60
CA ALA A 294 -5.23 2.32 -0.72
C ALA A 294 -4.62 3.19 -1.83
N VAL A 295 -4.63 4.52 -1.65
CA VAL A 295 -4.07 5.47 -2.63
C VAL A 295 -2.55 5.29 -2.74
N THR A 296 -1.84 5.32 -1.62
CA THR A 296 -0.36 5.25 -1.60
C THR A 296 0.19 3.91 -2.12
N ALA A 297 -0.47 2.78 -1.84
CA ALA A 297 -0.08 1.48 -2.40
C ALA A 297 -0.40 1.34 -3.90
N GLY A 298 -1.33 2.13 -4.42
CA GLY A 298 -1.68 2.16 -5.84
C GLY A 298 -0.72 2.99 -6.70
N ILE A 299 -0.13 4.06 -6.14
CA ILE A 299 0.73 5.01 -6.86
C ILE A 299 1.85 4.29 -7.64
N PRO A 300 2.67 3.40 -7.06
CA PRO A 300 3.78 2.78 -7.79
C PRO A 300 3.33 2.00 -9.03
N ALA A 301 2.21 1.28 -8.94
CA ALA A 301 1.69 0.50 -10.07
C ALA A 301 1.07 1.39 -11.14
N LEU A 302 0.27 2.40 -10.74
CA LEU A 302 -0.46 3.28 -11.66
C LEU A 302 0.49 4.26 -12.36
N PHE A 303 1.40 4.88 -11.63
CA PHE A 303 2.24 5.94 -12.17
C PHE A 303 3.39 5.38 -13.01
N HIS A 304 3.89 4.18 -12.68
CA HIS A 304 4.77 3.45 -13.59
C HIS A 304 4.05 3.14 -14.91
N LYS A 305 2.80 2.67 -14.85
CA LYS A 305 2.04 2.31 -16.05
C LYS A 305 1.69 3.51 -16.94
N ILE A 306 1.25 4.62 -16.35
CA ILE A 306 0.72 5.79 -17.08
C ILE A 306 1.83 6.72 -17.55
N TYR A 307 2.87 6.91 -16.73
CA TYR A 307 3.91 7.92 -16.96
C TYR A 307 5.30 7.32 -17.20
N ASP A 308 5.44 6.00 -17.25
CA ASP A 308 6.70 5.27 -17.42
C ASP A 308 7.81 5.70 -16.44
N LEU A 309 7.41 5.98 -15.19
CA LEU A 309 8.35 6.41 -14.15
C LEU A 309 9.16 5.23 -13.61
N ASP A 310 10.45 5.46 -13.42
CA ASP A 310 11.32 4.57 -12.67
C ASP A 310 11.15 4.72 -11.14
N ASP A 311 11.84 3.89 -10.36
CA ASP A 311 11.73 3.88 -8.89
C ASP A 311 12.01 5.26 -8.26
N LEU A 312 12.94 6.04 -8.82
CA LEU A 312 13.21 7.39 -8.34
C LEU A 312 12.05 8.34 -8.66
N GLY A 313 11.56 8.32 -9.91
CA GLY A 313 10.40 9.10 -10.34
C GLY A 313 9.17 8.81 -9.47
N ILE A 314 8.90 7.53 -9.18
CA ILE A 314 7.84 7.11 -8.25
C ILE A 314 8.11 7.66 -6.85
N GLY A 315 9.33 7.56 -6.34
CA GLY A 315 9.71 8.10 -5.02
C GLY A 315 9.46 9.61 -4.89
N LEU A 316 9.75 10.38 -5.94
CA LEU A 316 9.51 11.82 -5.99
C LEU A 316 8.01 12.17 -6.01
N CYS A 317 7.16 11.29 -6.52
CA CYS A 317 5.70 11.49 -6.54
C CYS A 317 5.06 11.52 -5.13
N PHE A 318 5.78 11.12 -4.08
CA PHE A 318 5.32 11.22 -2.70
C PHE A 318 5.67 12.57 -2.04
N ILE A 319 6.46 13.45 -2.68
CA ILE A 319 6.72 14.80 -2.15
C ILE A 319 5.43 15.59 -1.92
N PRO A 320 4.48 15.66 -2.88
CA PRO A 320 3.21 16.36 -2.67
C PRO A 320 2.35 15.73 -1.57
N ALA A 321 2.34 14.40 -1.45
CA ALA A 321 1.66 13.70 -0.35
C ALA A 321 2.20 14.15 1.02
N GLY A 322 3.54 14.23 1.11
CA GLY A 322 4.25 14.72 2.28
C GLY A 322 3.97 16.17 2.63
N LEU A 323 4.05 17.06 1.64
CA LEU A 323 3.76 18.49 1.81
C LEU A 323 2.31 18.73 2.24
N GLY A 324 1.36 18.00 1.65
CA GLY A 324 -0.05 18.08 2.04
C GLY A 324 -0.26 17.67 3.50
N SER A 325 0.41 16.59 3.93
CA SER A 325 0.34 16.10 5.32
C SER A 325 0.96 17.09 6.32
N LEU A 326 2.10 17.70 5.99
CA LEU A 326 2.78 18.69 6.82
C LEU A 326 1.98 20.01 6.95
N LEU A 327 1.46 20.50 5.82
CA LEU A 327 0.61 21.69 5.80
C LEU A 327 -0.70 21.46 6.57
N SER A 328 -1.27 20.26 6.44
CA SER A 328 -2.44 19.84 7.20
C SER A 328 -2.17 19.83 8.70
N ALA A 329 -1.06 19.22 9.14
CA ALA A 329 -0.72 19.16 10.56
C ALA A 329 -0.60 20.55 11.22
N THR A 330 -0.07 21.54 10.50
CA THR A 330 0.09 22.91 11.03
C THR A 330 -1.21 23.70 10.98
N THR A 331 -1.88 23.74 9.83
CA THR A 331 -3.12 24.54 9.64
C THR A 331 -4.30 23.97 10.43
N ASN A 332 -4.46 22.65 10.44
CA ASN A 332 -5.57 21.99 11.11
C ASN A 332 -5.45 22.07 12.64
N GLY A 333 -4.23 22.01 13.19
CA GLY A 333 -4.02 22.18 14.64
C GLY A 333 -4.51 23.55 15.12
N VAL A 334 -4.18 24.62 14.38
CA VAL A 334 -4.65 25.98 14.67
C VAL A 334 -6.17 26.08 14.54
N LEU A 335 -6.75 25.46 13.50
CA LEU A 335 -8.18 25.52 13.23
C LEU A 335 -9.01 24.79 14.31
N VAL A 336 -8.55 23.61 14.76
CA VAL A 336 -9.18 22.83 15.82
C VAL A 336 -9.13 23.57 17.16
N ASP A 337 -7.98 24.15 17.51
CA ASP A 337 -7.82 24.92 18.74
C ASP A 337 -8.70 26.18 18.74
N TRP A 338 -8.75 26.87 17.60
CA TRP A 338 -9.60 28.03 17.42
C TRP A 338 -11.09 27.66 17.59
N ASN A 339 -11.56 26.61 16.93
CA ASN A 339 -12.95 26.17 17.02
C ASN A 339 -13.30 25.73 18.43
N TYR A 340 -12.42 24.97 19.09
CA TYR A 340 -12.60 24.57 20.49
C TYR A 340 -12.76 25.77 21.42
N ARG A 341 -11.90 26.79 21.31
CA ARG A 341 -12.01 28.02 22.09
C ARG A 341 -13.32 28.77 21.81
N ARG A 342 -13.70 28.88 20.54
CA ARG A 342 -14.96 29.50 20.12
C ARG A 342 -16.15 28.79 20.76
N THR A 343 -16.21 27.46 20.69
CA THR A 343 -17.31 26.67 21.28
C THR A 343 -17.34 26.79 22.80
N ARG A 344 -16.19 26.81 23.49
CA ARG A 344 -16.13 27.02 24.96
C ARG A 344 -16.65 28.40 25.36
N ILE A 345 -16.27 29.45 24.63
CA ILE A 345 -16.77 30.81 24.85
C ILE A 345 -18.29 30.87 24.63
N SER A 346 -18.79 30.26 23.56
CA SER A 346 -20.23 30.17 23.29
C SER A 346 -21.01 29.36 24.35
N ALA A 347 -20.35 28.42 25.03
CA ALA A 347 -20.91 27.67 26.16
C ALA A 347 -20.80 28.40 27.51
N GLY A 348 -20.29 29.64 27.54
CA GLY A 348 -20.13 30.43 28.77
C GLY A 348 -19.04 29.93 29.72
N GLN A 349 -18.16 29.04 29.26
CA GLN A 349 -17.09 28.45 30.07
C GLN A 349 -15.76 29.18 29.82
N THR A 350 -15.12 29.67 30.88
CA THR A 350 -13.84 30.38 30.78
C THR A 350 -12.69 29.43 30.42
N VAL A 351 -11.89 29.82 29.41
CA VAL A 351 -10.70 29.07 29.00
C VAL A 351 -9.53 29.49 29.89
N HIS A 352 -9.33 28.80 31.00
CA HIS A 352 -8.11 28.97 31.80
C HIS A 352 -6.95 28.24 31.11
N LYS A 353 -5.94 29.01 30.70
CA LYS A 353 -4.67 28.50 30.16
C LYS A 353 -3.99 27.69 31.27
N ASN A 354 -3.54 26.47 30.98
CA ASN A 354 -2.79 25.57 31.88
C ASN A 354 -3.55 24.94 33.07
N GLN A 355 -4.89 24.88 33.06
CA GLN A 355 -5.65 24.07 34.01
C GLN A 355 -6.36 22.89 33.33
N LYS A 356 -6.50 21.78 34.07
CA LYS A 356 -7.31 20.64 33.66
C LYS A 356 -8.76 21.13 33.56
N GLN A 357 -9.31 21.14 32.36
CA GLN A 357 -10.67 21.62 32.12
C GLN A 357 -11.63 20.44 32.26
N ASP A 358 -12.68 20.60 33.07
CA ASP A 358 -13.74 19.61 33.11
C ASP A 358 -14.43 19.53 31.74
N ILE A 359 -14.52 18.29 31.26
CA ILE A 359 -15.18 17.89 30.01
C ILE A 359 -16.71 17.79 30.24
N ILE A 360 -17.12 17.68 31.51
CA ILE A 360 -18.51 17.50 31.92
C ILE A 360 -19.35 18.71 31.49
N GLY A 361 -20.31 18.47 30.60
CA GLY A 361 -21.23 19.48 30.07
C GLY A 361 -20.71 20.30 28.88
N PHE A 362 -19.50 20.03 28.37
CA PHE A 362 -18.99 20.67 27.16
C PHE A 362 -19.25 19.78 25.92
N PRO A 363 -19.85 20.28 24.82
CA PRO A 363 -20.12 19.50 23.61
C PRO A 363 -18.83 19.26 22.80
N ILE A 364 -17.98 18.36 23.29
CA ILE A 364 -16.66 18.09 22.73
C ILE A 364 -16.74 17.43 21.35
N GLU A 365 -17.72 16.54 21.14
CA GLU A 365 -17.96 15.90 19.86
C GLU A 365 -18.29 16.94 18.80
N GLN A 366 -19.16 17.90 19.13
CA GLN A 366 -19.53 18.97 18.21
C GLN A 366 -18.33 19.86 17.89
N ALA A 367 -17.53 20.25 18.91
CA ALA A 367 -16.35 21.08 18.72
C ALA A 367 -15.30 20.44 17.79
N ARG A 368 -15.11 19.11 17.86
CA ARG A 368 -14.19 18.38 16.99
C ARG A 368 -14.81 18.09 15.62
N LEU A 369 -16.02 17.56 15.56
CA LEU A 369 -16.67 17.13 14.32
C LEU A 369 -17.03 18.28 13.37
N GLN A 370 -17.23 19.50 13.89
CA GLN A 370 -17.38 20.70 13.03
C GLN A 370 -16.18 20.92 12.10
N ILE A 371 -14.98 20.50 12.50
CA ILE A 371 -13.78 20.54 11.65
C ILE A 371 -13.53 19.18 10.99
N GLY A 372 -13.65 18.09 11.74
CA GLY A 372 -13.34 16.73 11.26
C GLY A 372 -14.26 16.22 10.16
N LEU A 373 -15.58 16.48 10.25
CA LEU A 373 -16.55 15.97 9.28
C LEU A 373 -16.39 16.60 7.89
N PRO A 374 -16.28 17.95 7.74
CA PRO A 374 -15.97 18.54 6.44
C PRO A 374 -14.67 18.01 5.82
N MET A 375 -13.61 17.84 6.62
CA MET A 375 -12.34 17.28 6.12
C MET A 375 -12.48 15.84 5.65
N THR A 376 -13.31 15.04 6.34
CA THR A 376 -13.61 13.65 5.94
C THR A 376 -14.37 13.59 4.61
N ILE A 377 -15.37 14.47 4.45
CA ILE A 377 -16.14 14.57 3.20
C ILE A 377 -15.23 15.03 2.05
N LEU A 378 -14.42 16.07 2.28
CA LEU A 378 -13.46 16.56 1.29
C LEU A 378 -12.46 15.47 0.90
N ALA A 379 -11.95 14.68 1.85
CA ALA A 379 -11.08 13.54 1.55
C ALA A 379 -11.76 12.52 0.63
N ALA A 380 -13.02 12.14 0.92
CA ALA A 380 -13.77 11.22 0.08
C ALA A 380 -13.98 11.78 -1.34
N VAL A 381 -14.38 13.04 -1.46
CA VAL A 381 -14.55 13.73 -2.76
C VAL A 381 -13.25 13.76 -3.54
N SER A 382 -12.12 14.08 -2.91
CA SER A 382 -10.81 14.11 -3.57
C SER A 382 -10.36 12.72 -4.06
N ILE A 383 -10.67 11.66 -3.31
CA ILE A 383 -10.40 10.27 -3.75
C ILE A 383 -11.27 9.90 -4.95
N VAL A 384 -12.54 10.30 -4.97
CA VAL A 384 -13.43 10.08 -6.13
C VAL A 384 -12.90 10.81 -7.35
N ILE A 385 -12.47 12.08 -7.20
CA ILE A 385 -11.83 12.84 -8.28
C ILE A 385 -10.58 12.10 -8.79
N TYR A 386 -9.73 11.59 -7.90
CA TYR A 386 -8.57 10.78 -8.29
C TYR A 386 -8.97 9.52 -9.06
N GLY A 387 -9.96 8.78 -8.58
CA GLY A 387 -10.43 7.55 -9.22
C GLY A 387 -11.01 7.77 -10.62
N VAL A 388 -11.68 8.90 -10.86
CA VAL A 388 -12.20 9.30 -12.18
C VAL A 388 -11.11 9.87 -13.08
N LEU A 389 -10.19 10.66 -12.52
CA LEU A 389 -9.22 11.41 -13.29
C LEU A 389 -8.05 10.55 -13.76
N ILE A 390 -7.49 9.68 -12.92
CA ILE A 390 -6.28 8.91 -13.25
C ILE A 390 -6.42 8.03 -14.50
N PRO A 391 -7.56 7.34 -14.75
CA PRO A 391 -7.78 6.61 -16.00
C PRO A 391 -7.77 7.47 -17.27
N LEU A 392 -7.97 8.79 -17.15
CA LEU A 392 -7.91 9.74 -18.28
C LEU A 392 -6.47 10.18 -18.61
N GLU A 393 -5.46 9.56 -17.96
CA GLU A 393 -4.04 9.83 -18.19
C GLU A 393 -3.70 11.33 -18.13
N PRO A 394 -4.09 12.03 -17.04
CA PRO A 394 -3.93 13.49 -16.94
C PRO A 394 -2.44 13.84 -16.92
N PRO A 395 -2.03 15.09 -17.22
CA PRO A 395 -0.65 15.51 -17.02
C PRO A 395 -0.19 15.23 -15.57
N LEU A 396 1.06 14.76 -15.40
CA LEU A 396 1.60 14.34 -14.10
C LEU A 396 1.39 15.38 -12.99
N LEU A 397 1.57 16.67 -13.30
CA LEU A 397 1.36 17.76 -12.35
C LEU A 397 -0.07 17.77 -11.76
N VAL A 398 -1.08 17.49 -12.58
CA VAL A 398 -2.48 17.45 -12.15
C VAL A 398 -2.72 16.25 -11.24
N ALA A 399 -2.17 15.07 -11.58
CA ALA A 399 -2.25 13.89 -10.73
C ALA A 399 -1.59 14.13 -9.36
N LEU A 400 -0.42 14.78 -9.34
CA LEU A 400 0.30 15.15 -8.13
C LEU A 400 -0.45 16.18 -7.27
N ALA A 401 -1.11 17.16 -7.90
CA ALA A 401 -1.95 18.13 -7.20
C ALA A 401 -3.14 17.45 -6.50
N VAL A 402 -3.78 16.47 -7.15
CA VAL A 402 -4.86 15.69 -6.52
C VAL A 402 -4.34 14.84 -5.36
N VAL A 403 -3.17 14.21 -5.50
CA VAL A 403 -2.52 13.45 -4.40
C VAL A 403 -2.21 14.34 -3.20
N PHE A 404 -1.75 15.57 -3.44
CA PHE A 404 -1.54 16.57 -2.39
C PHE A 404 -2.83 16.86 -1.61
N VAL A 405 -3.93 17.15 -2.32
CA VAL A 405 -5.23 17.47 -1.70
C VAL A 405 -5.75 16.27 -0.90
N ILE A 406 -5.65 15.05 -1.45
CA ILE A 406 -6.03 13.82 -0.75
C ILE A 406 -5.27 13.69 0.57
N CYS A 407 -3.94 13.82 0.54
CA CYS A 407 -3.13 13.65 1.74
C CYS A 407 -3.36 14.78 2.75
N PHE A 408 -3.61 16.00 2.30
CA PHE A 408 -4.00 17.12 3.16
C PHE A 408 -5.31 16.82 3.91
N CYS A 409 -6.37 16.45 3.18
CA CYS A 409 -7.70 16.21 3.75
C CYS A 409 -7.73 14.96 4.63
N ILE A 410 -7.11 13.85 4.20
CA ILE A 410 -7.02 12.63 5.01
C ILE A 410 -6.25 12.90 6.31
N THR A 411 -5.10 13.56 6.24
CA THR A 411 -4.31 13.87 7.44
C THR A 411 -5.09 14.78 8.40
N ALA A 412 -5.86 15.74 7.87
CA ALA A 412 -6.67 16.63 8.68
C ALA A 412 -7.78 15.85 9.40
N ALA A 413 -8.55 15.05 8.66
CA ALA A 413 -9.61 14.21 9.19
C ALA A 413 -9.08 13.23 10.25
N TYR A 414 -7.98 12.55 9.92
CA TYR A 414 -7.31 11.59 10.81
C TYR A 414 -6.88 12.23 12.13
N ASN A 415 -6.23 13.40 12.08
CA ASN A 415 -5.76 14.08 13.27
C ASN A 415 -6.93 14.50 14.19
N VAL A 416 -8.03 15.03 13.64
CA VAL A 416 -9.21 15.41 14.43
C VAL A 416 -9.87 14.21 15.09
N MET A 417 -10.08 13.12 14.33
CA MET A 417 -10.69 11.90 14.87
C MET A 417 -9.81 11.27 15.94
N ASN A 418 -8.48 11.28 15.77
CA ASN A 418 -7.54 10.78 16.77
C ASN A 418 -7.59 11.59 18.07
N ILE A 419 -7.73 12.92 17.99
CA ILE A 419 -7.93 13.78 19.17
C ILE A 419 -9.27 13.44 19.85
N LEU A 420 -10.34 13.30 19.06
CA LEU A 420 -11.67 12.96 19.58
C LEU A 420 -11.70 11.62 20.32
N ILE A 421 -10.97 10.60 19.85
CA ILE A 421 -10.85 9.29 20.52
C ILE A 421 -10.23 9.45 21.92
N VAL A 422 -9.18 10.26 22.04
CA VAL A 422 -8.51 10.53 23.32
C VAL A 422 -9.41 11.33 24.25
N ASP A 423 -10.14 12.31 23.71
CA ASP A 423 -11.07 13.15 24.47
C ASP A 423 -12.29 12.35 24.97
N LEU A 424 -12.83 11.43 24.17
CA LEU A 424 -13.97 10.57 24.52
C LEU A 424 -13.63 9.46 25.53
N TYR A 425 -12.36 9.06 25.59
CA TYR A 425 -11.90 7.96 26.44
C TYR A 425 -10.72 8.39 27.32
N TYR A 426 -10.89 9.54 27.98
CA TYR A 426 -9.85 10.24 28.73
C TYR A 426 -9.39 9.52 30.01
N GLU A 427 -10.19 8.58 30.54
CA GLU A 427 -9.81 7.80 31.73
C GLU A 427 -8.67 6.83 31.42
N THR A 428 -8.69 6.24 30.23
CA THR A 428 -7.67 5.28 29.77
C THR A 428 -7.26 5.55 28.31
N PRO A 429 -6.65 6.72 28.03
CA PRO A 429 -6.35 7.16 26.67
C PRO A 429 -5.31 6.24 25.99
N ALA A 430 -4.45 5.59 26.76
CA ALA A 430 -3.52 4.58 26.25
C ALA A 430 -4.23 3.37 25.64
N THR A 431 -5.32 2.89 26.27
CA THR A 431 -6.12 1.76 25.78
C THR A 431 -6.89 2.15 24.52
N ALA A 432 -7.47 3.35 24.48
CA ALA A 432 -8.14 3.87 23.28
C ALA A 432 -7.17 4.07 22.12
N MET A 433 -5.95 4.55 22.38
CA MET A 433 -4.91 4.69 21.36
C MET A 433 -4.40 3.35 20.85
N ALA A 434 -4.27 2.35 21.72
CA ALA A 434 -3.93 0.99 21.32
C ALA A 434 -5.02 0.38 20.43
N ALA A 435 -6.30 0.55 20.79
CA ALA A 435 -7.44 0.13 19.97
C ALA A 435 -7.42 0.82 18.60
N ASN A 436 -7.27 2.14 18.57
CA ASN A 436 -7.18 2.91 17.33
C ASN A 436 -6.04 2.43 16.42
N ASN A 437 -4.87 2.17 17.02
CA ASN A 437 -3.73 1.64 16.27
C ASN A 437 -4.02 0.25 15.68
N LEU A 438 -4.70 -0.62 16.43
CA LEU A 438 -5.11 -1.92 15.95
C LEU A 438 -6.07 -1.79 14.75
N VAL A 439 -7.16 -1.04 14.90
CA VAL A 439 -8.18 -0.85 13.85
C VAL A 439 -7.57 -0.31 12.57
N ARG A 440 -6.82 0.79 12.67
CA ARG A 440 -6.26 1.47 11.50
C ARG A 440 -5.26 0.58 10.76
N CYS A 441 -4.42 -0.17 11.49
CA CYS A 441 -3.43 -1.04 10.87
C CYS A 441 -4.08 -2.22 10.16
N PHE A 442 -5.11 -2.86 10.75
CA PHE A 442 -5.84 -3.95 10.09
C PHE A 442 -6.59 -3.47 8.84
N LEU A 443 -7.31 -2.34 8.92
CA LEU A 443 -8.03 -1.80 7.77
C LEU A 443 -7.09 -1.26 6.69
N GLY A 444 -5.95 -0.66 7.06
CA GLY A 444 -4.89 -0.25 6.14
C GLY A 444 -4.25 -1.43 5.42
N ALA A 445 -3.94 -2.50 6.17
CA ALA A 445 -3.41 -3.75 5.65
C ALA A 445 -4.37 -4.39 4.62
N GLY A 446 -5.68 -4.42 4.94
CA GLY A 446 -6.72 -4.91 4.04
C GLY A 446 -6.85 -4.08 2.76
N ALA A 447 -6.87 -2.75 2.86
CA ALA A 447 -6.92 -1.87 1.69
C ALA A 447 -5.71 -2.06 0.76
N ALA A 448 -4.50 -2.09 1.31
CA ALA A 448 -3.28 -2.30 0.51
C ALA A 448 -3.29 -3.64 -0.23
N ALA A 449 -3.79 -4.71 0.41
CA ALA A 449 -3.93 -6.03 -0.23
C ALA A 449 -4.99 -6.03 -1.35
N MET A 450 -6.13 -5.37 -1.12
CA MET A 450 -7.29 -5.45 -2.01
C MET A 450 -7.24 -4.49 -3.19
N VAL A 451 -6.53 -3.35 -3.10
CA VAL A 451 -6.60 -2.28 -4.11
C VAL A 451 -6.26 -2.75 -5.53
N ASN A 452 -5.12 -3.41 -5.73
CA ASN A 452 -4.69 -3.86 -7.05
C ASN A 452 -5.57 -4.97 -7.65
N PRO A 453 -5.92 -6.04 -6.88
CA PRO A 453 -6.90 -7.03 -7.33
C PRO A 453 -8.26 -6.44 -7.71
N LEU A 454 -8.77 -5.48 -6.92
CA LEU A 454 -10.04 -4.82 -7.19
C LEU A 454 -9.97 -3.96 -8.45
N ILE A 455 -8.91 -3.15 -8.64
CA ILE A 455 -8.72 -2.39 -9.87
C ILE A 455 -8.75 -3.31 -11.09
N ARG A 456 -8.04 -4.44 -11.04
CA ARG A 456 -8.03 -5.43 -12.14
C ARG A 456 -9.42 -6.02 -12.42
N ARG A 457 -10.15 -6.46 -11.38
CA ARG A 457 -11.49 -7.04 -11.54
C ARG A 457 -12.54 -6.02 -11.98
N ILE A 458 -12.50 -4.80 -11.45
CA ILE A 458 -13.44 -3.75 -11.82
C ILE A 458 -13.23 -3.35 -13.28
N VAL A 459 -11.99 -3.21 -13.75
CA VAL A 459 -11.70 -2.96 -15.17
C VAL A 459 -12.19 -4.11 -16.07
N GLN A 460 -12.17 -5.36 -15.57
CA GLN A 460 -12.72 -6.52 -16.29
C GLN A 460 -14.26 -6.56 -16.30
N THR A 461 -14.92 -6.08 -15.25
CA THR A 461 -16.38 -6.16 -15.07
C THR A 461 -17.11 -4.94 -15.64
N PHE A 462 -16.49 -3.76 -15.50
CA PHE A 462 -16.88 -2.49 -16.08
C PHE A 462 -15.73 -2.04 -17.00
N PRO A 463 -15.68 -2.54 -18.25
CA PRO A 463 -14.71 -2.05 -19.21
C PRO A 463 -15.00 -0.56 -19.45
N TRP A 464 -14.26 0.29 -18.75
CA TRP A 464 -14.03 1.65 -19.25
C TRP A 464 -13.28 1.45 -20.56
N ASN A 465 -14.04 1.58 -21.64
CA ASN A 465 -13.67 1.19 -23.00
C ASN A 465 -12.24 1.68 -23.33
N PRO A 466 -11.25 0.79 -23.56
CA PRO A 466 -10.08 1.22 -24.29
C PRO A 466 -10.59 1.66 -25.67
N GLY A 467 -10.13 2.81 -26.17
CA GLY A 467 -10.74 3.50 -27.32
C GLY A 467 -10.89 2.70 -28.64
N TYR A 468 -10.44 1.43 -28.68
CA TYR A 468 -10.47 0.52 -29.81
C TYR A 468 -10.52 -0.94 -29.33
N GLN A 469 -11.72 -1.53 -29.19
CA GLN A 469 -11.88 -2.99 -29.06
C GLN A 469 -12.08 -3.59 -30.46
N LEU A 470 -11.27 -4.59 -30.82
CA LEU A 470 -11.48 -5.32 -32.06
C LEU A 470 -12.65 -6.28 -31.86
N GLN A 471 -13.66 -6.17 -32.68
CA GLN A 471 -14.79 -7.10 -32.75
C GLN A 471 -14.51 -8.07 -33.89
N VAL A 472 -14.71 -9.36 -33.61
CA VAL A 472 -14.47 -10.45 -34.57
C VAL A 472 -15.75 -11.26 -34.67
N ARG A 473 -16.17 -11.61 -35.90
CA ARG A 473 -17.35 -12.44 -36.15
C ARG A 473 -17.12 -13.38 -37.32
N TYR A 474 -17.35 -14.67 -37.13
CA TYR A 474 -17.35 -15.66 -38.21
C TYR A 474 -18.71 -15.74 -38.90
N ALA A 475 -18.75 -16.18 -40.15
CA ALA A 475 -19.97 -16.18 -40.96
C ALA A 475 -21.07 -17.03 -40.30
N GLY A 476 -22.24 -16.41 -40.04
CA GLY A 476 -23.37 -17.06 -39.37
C GLY A 476 -23.34 -17.03 -37.83
N GLY A 477 -22.27 -16.52 -37.21
CA GLY A 477 -22.09 -16.48 -35.75
C GLY A 477 -22.36 -15.11 -35.09
N GLN A 478 -22.26 -15.07 -33.76
CA GLN A 478 -22.31 -13.84 -32.95
C GLN A 478 -20.94 -13.16 -32.87
N TRP A 479 -20.92 -11.88 -32.46
CA TRP A 479 -19.67 -11.16 -32.18
C TRP A 479 -18.93 -11.77 -30.99
N ILE A 480 -17.62 -11.95 -31.14
CA ILE A 480 -16.78 -12.64 -30.16
C ILE A 480 -16.35 -11.69 -29.06
N ASN A 481 -16.71 -11.99 -27.81
CA ASN A 481 -16.14 -11.31 -26.65
C ASN A 481 -14.75 -11.90 -26.31
N PRO A 482 -13.80 -11.09 -25.81
CA PRO A 482 -12.49 -11.57 -25.43
C PRO A 482 -12.55 -12.72 -24.42
N GLY A 483 -11.93 -13.85 -24.75
CA GLY A 483 -11.88 -15.05 -23.91
C GLY A 483 -13.08 -15.99 -24.05
N MET A 484 -14.01 -15.76 -24.98
CA MET A 484 -15.06 -16.74 -25.28
C MET A 484 -14.45 -18.03 -25.85
N GLU A 485 -15.07 -19.15 -25.51
CA GLU A 485 -14.76 -20.45 -26.13
C GLU A 485 -15.52 -20.59 -27.45
N LEU A 486 -14.85 -21.06 -28.49
CA LEU A 486 -15.44 -21.31 -29.81
C LEU A 486 -15.05 -22.69 -30.30
N ASP A 487 -16.00 -23.38 -30.94
CA ASP A 487 -15.73 -24.64 -31.59
C ASP A 487 -14.94 -24.40 -32.88
N ILE A 488 -13.83 -25.10 -33.04
CA ILE A 488 -12.90 -24.91 -34.17
C ILE A 488 -13.57 -25.02 -35.56
N PRO A 489 -14.52 -25.94 -35.80
CA PRO A 489 -15.24 -25.99 -37.08
C PRO A 489 -15.94 -24.68 -37.49
N GLU A 490 -16.39 -23.88 -36.52
CA GLU A 490 -17.04 -22.59 -36.76
C GLU A 490 -16.05 -21.51 -37.26
N THR A 491 -14.74 -21.75 -37.07
CA THR A 491 -13.65 -20.85 -37.46
C THR A 491 -13.05 -21.19 -38.83
N SER A 492 -13.75 -21.98 -39.65
CA SER A 492 -13.28 -22.46 -40.95
C SER A 492 -13.17 -21.37 -42.03
N VAL A 493 -13.92 -20.28 -41.87
CA VAL A 493 -13.97 -19.14 -42.82
C VAL A 493 -13.26 -17.92 -42.25
N ILE A 494 -12.84 -17.00 -43.13
CA ILE A 494 -12.24 -15.72 -42.71
C ILE A 494 -13.31 -14.92 -41.93
N PRO A 495 -12.99 -14.38 -40.74
CA PRO A 495 -13.94 -13.59 -39.98
C PRO A 495 -14.09 -12.17 -40.52
N GLU A 496 -15.21 -11.55 -40.21
CA GLU A 496 -15.40 -10.12 -40.28
C GLU A 496 -14.74 -9.44 -39.07
N LEU A 497 -13.93 -8.42 -39.34
CA LEU A 497 -13.29 -7.59 -38.34
C LEU A 497 -13.96 -6.22 -38.29
N SER A 498 -14.20 -5.73 -37.08
CA SER A 498 -14.75 -4.40 -36.88
C SER A 498 -14.15 -3.72 -35.65
N SER A 499 -14.03 -2.39 -35.67
CA SER A 499 -13.59 -1.63 -34.50
C SER A 499 -14.21 -0.24 -34.49
N MET A 500 -14.24 0.39 -33.32
CA MET A 500 -14.68 1.77 -33.17
C MET A 500 -13.53 2.74 -33.54
N ASN A 501 -13.88 3.97 -33.91
CA ASN A 501 -12.93 5.09 -34.09
C ASN A 501 -11.83 4.92 -35.16
N LEU A 502 -11.93 3.94 -36.05
CA LEU A 502 -11.02 3.81 -37.19
C LEU A 502 -11.21 4.98 -38.18
N ARG A 503 -10.14 5.38 -38.88
CA ARG A 503 -10.11 6.51 -39.83
C ARG A 503 -10.28 6.02 -41.28
N CYS A 504 -11.14 6.69 -42.05
CA CYS A 504 -11.43 6.33 -43.45
C CYS A 504 -10.21 6.31 -44.38
N ASN A 505 -9.29 7.28 -44.23
CA ASN A 505 -8.13 7.40 -45.12
C ASN A 505 -6.89 6.63 -44.60
N GLN A 506 -7.07 5.73 -43.63
CA GLN A 506 -5.99 4.98 -43.01
C GLN A 506 -6.08 3.51 -43.42
N LYS A 507 -4.95 2.94 -43.84
CA LYS A 507 -4.81 1.50 -44.06
C LYS A 507 -4.45 0.80 -42.75
N TYR A 508 -4.87 -0.45 -42.61
CA TYR A 508 -4.66 -1.29 -41.44
C TYR A 508 -4.09 -2.66 -41.83
N ILE A 509 -3.37 -3.26 -40.89
CA ILE A 509 -2.83 -4.62 -40.99
C ILE A 509 -3.42 -5.46 -39.87
N THR A 510 -3.87 -6.68 -40.17
CA THR A 510 -4.21 -7.67 -39.13
C THR A 510 -3.25 -8.84 -39.12
N VAL A 511 -2.95 -9.32 -37.91
CA VAL A 511 -2.15 -10.51 -37.64
C VAL A 511 -2.96 -11.43 -36.75
N PHE A 512 -3.17 -12.66 -37.18
CA PHE A 512 -3.87 -13.71 -36.43
C PHE A 512 -2.90 -14.82 -36.05
N ILE A 513 -2.77 -15.13 -34.77
CA ILE A 513 -1.80 -16.10 -34.26
C ILE A 513 -2.44 -17.09 -33.28
N ASP A 514 -1.90 -18.31 -33.29
CA ASP A 514 -2.11 -19.32 -32.24
C ASP A 514 -0.90 -19.30 -31.30
N LEU A 515 -1.13 -19.06 -30.02
CA LEU A 515 -0.08 -19.01 -29.00
C LEU A 515 0.29 -20.41 -28.47
N ASP A 516 -0.56 -21.40 -28.69
CA ASP A 516 -0.50 -22.70 -28.05
C ASP A 516 -0.36 -23.87 -29.04
N ALA A 517 -0.06 -23.58 -30.30
CA ALA A 517 0.03 -24.58 -31.35
C ALA A 517 1.14 -25.62 -31.07
N ILE A 518 0.80 -26.89 -31.26
CA ILE A 518 1.71 -28.02 -31.12
C ILE A 518 2.09 -28.49 -32.53
N LEU A 519 3.39 -28.53 -32.82
CA LEU A 519 3.89 -28.95 -34.13
C LEU A 519 3.62 -30.45 -34.38
N PRO A 520 2.95 -30.82 -35.48
CA PRO A 520 2.61 -32.22 -35.78
C PRO A 520 3.85 -33.14 -35.75
N GLY A 521 3.74 -34.29 -35.08
CA GLY A 521 4.84 -35.24 -34.95
C GLY A 521 5.93 -34.86 -33.96
N THR A 522 5.77 -33.75 -33.21
CA THR A 522 6.72 -33.31 -32.18
C THR A 522 6.01 -33.03 -30.85
N ARG A 523 6.78 -32.80 -29.77
CA ARG A 523 6.26 -32.29 -28.48
C ARG A 523 6.50 -30.78 -28.29
N ILE A 524 6.69 -30.06 -29.40
CA ILE A 524 7.11 -28.67 -29.37
C ILE A 524 5.89 -27.76 -29.47
N GLN A 525 5.70 -26.91 -28.47
CA GLN A 525 4.73 -25.82 -28.51
C GLN A 525 5.39 -24.58 -29.14
N SER A 526 4.70 -23.95 -30.09
CA SER A 526 5.21 -22.81 -30.86
C SER A 526 4.10 -21.83 -31.22
N VAL A 527 4.47 -20.57 -31.49
CA VAL A 527 3.52 -19.59 -32.03
C VAL A 527 3.40 -19.79 -33.54
N ILE A 528 2.17 -19.89 -34.04
CA ILE A 528 1.90 -20.07 -35.47
C ILE A 528 1.12 -18.87 -36.01
N LEU A 529 1.58 -18.33 -37.14
CA LEU A 529 0.83 -17.32 -37.89
C LEU A 529 -0.29 -17.99 -38.71
N HIS A 530 -1.54 -17.68 -38.38
CA HIS A 530 -2.71 -18.18 -39.09
C HIS A 530 -3.15 -17.27 -40.23
N TRP A 531 -3.03 -15.94 -40.06
CA TRP A 531 -3.44 -14.98 -41.09
C TRP A 531 -2.65 -13.68 -40.98
N TYR A 532 -2.24 -13.16 -42.14
CA TYR A 532 -1.65 -11.83 -42.25
C TYR A 532 -2.29 -11.13 -43.46
N GLN A 533 -3.01 -10.04 -43.19
CA GLN A 533 -3.68 -9.27 -44.23
C GLN A 533 -3.30 -7.78 -44.10
N PRO A 534 -2.53 -7.25 -45.06
CA PRO A 534 -2.30 -5.82 -45.19
C PRO A 534 -3.45 -5.13 -45.94
N ASN A 535 -3.36 -3.81 -46.06
CA ASN A 535 -4.24 -2.98 -46.88
C ASN A 535 -5.73 -3.06 -46.49
N LEU A 536 -6.05 -3.34 -45.23
CA LEU A 536 -7.43 -3.26 -44.75
C LEU A 536 -7.87 -1.80 -44.65
N MET A 537 -9.05 -1.48 -45.16
CA MET A 537 -9.66 -0.16 -45.07
C MET A 537 -11.08 -0.27 -44.51
N ILE A 538 -11.65 0.85 -44.08
CA ILE A 538 -13.05 0.89 -43.66
C ILE A 538 -13.92 1.08 -44.89
N ASP A 539 -15.05 0.37 -44.96
CA ASP A 539 -16.11 0.70 -45.92
C ASP A 539 -16.82 2.00 -45.48
N CYS A 540 -16.31 3.14 -45.94
CA CYS A 540 -16.87 4.45 -45.61
C CYS A 540 -18.13 4.81 -46.40
N THR A 541 -18.58 3.95 -47.34
CA THR A 541 -19.85 4.14 -48.06
C THR A 541 -21.06 3.71 -47.23
N LYS A 542 -20.84 2.86 -46.21
CA LYS A 542 -21.84 2.41 -45.24
C LYS A 542 -21.37 2.78 -43.83
N PRO A 543 -21.67 3.98 -43.33
CA PRO A 543 -21.26 4.39 -41.99
C PRO A 543 -22.07 3.65 -40.93
N LYS A 544 -21.70 2.39 -40.66
CA LYS A 544 -22.14 1.64 -39.49
C LYS A 544 -21.05 1.75 -38.44
N THR A 545 -21.40 2.18 -37.24
CA THR A 545 -20.56 2.03 -36.06
C THR A 545 -20.98 0.73 -35.37
N PRO A 546 -20.06 -0.23 -35.15
CA PRO A 546 -18.62 -0.19 -35.41
C PRO A 546 -18.26 -0.44 -36.90
N SER A 547 -17.14 0.15 -37.34
CA SER A 547 -16.69 0.18 -38.73
C SER A 547 -16.16 -1.18 -39.16
N ILE A 548 -16.65 -1.74 -40.28
CA ILE A 548 -16.18 -3.03 -40.81
C ILE A 548 -14.92 -2.80 -41.64
N LEU A 549 -13.89 -3.62 -41.40
CA LEU A 549 -12.67 -3.66 -42.19
C LEU A 549 -12.84 -4.57 -43.39
N VAL A 550 -12.54 -4.03 -44.58
CA VAL A 550 -12.54 -4.74 -45.86
C VAL A 550 -11.16 -4.63 -46.52
N PRO A 551 -10.71 -5.64 -47.27
CA PRO A 551 -9.54 -5.49 -48.13
C PRO A 551 -9.74 -4.33 -49.10
N GLY A 552 -8.75 -3.44 -49.23
CA GLY A 552 -8.79 -2.37 -50.22
C GLY A 552 -8.67 -2.89 -51.65
N ASP A 553 -9.32 -2.22 -52.60
CA ASP A 553 -9.12 -2.48 -54.04
C ASP A 553 -7.70 -2.05 -54.44
N ASP A 554 -6.80 -3.02 -54.58
CA ASP A 554 -5.46 -2.79 -55.12
C ASP A 554 -5.58 -2.58 -56.63
N HIS A 555 -5.62 -1.32 -57.06
CA HIS A 555 -5.44 -0.93 -58.47
C HIS A 555 -4.01 -1.27 -58.93
N GLY A 556 -3.75 -2.54 -59.23
CA GLY A 556 -2.65 -2.97 -60.11
C GLY A 556 -1.25 -3.12 -59.54
N ASP A 557 -1.03 -3.00 -58.22
CA ASP A 557 0.31 -3.20 -57.62
C ASP A 557 0.50 -4.64 -57.10
N ASN A 558 1.18 -5.47 -57.89
CA ASN A 558 1.51 -6.89 -57.59
C ASN A 558 2.53 -7.07 -56.44
N HIS A 559 2.72 -6.10 -55.55
CA HIS A 559 3.82 -6.06 -54.57
C HIS A 559 3.40 -6.21 -53.10
N HIS A 560 2.15 -6.55 -52.80
CA HIS A 560 1.69 -6.76 -51.43
C HIS A 560 1.24 -8.20 -51.20
N SER A 561 2.19 -9.06 -50.83
CA SER A 561 1.92 -10.46 -50.49
C SER A 561 1.11 -10.56 -49.19
N ALA A 562 -0.17 -10.92 -49.27
CA ALA A 562 -0.95 -11.35 -48.11
C ALA A 562 -0.65 -12.82 -47.80
N ALA A 563 -0.59 -13.20 -46.51
CA ALA A 563 -0.51 -14.61 -46.14
C ALA A 563 -1.94 -15.12 -45.98
N SER A 564 -2.31 -16.15 -46.75
CA SER A 564 -3.64 -16.73 -46.73
C SER A 564 -4.09 -17.21 -45.35
N TYR A 565 -5.40 -17.21 -45.13
CA TYR A 565 -6.00 -17.65 -43.88
C TYR A 565 -5.89 -19.17 -43.72
N ILE A 566 -5.16 -19.62 -42.69
CA ILE A 566 -5.17 -21.00 -42.23
C ILE A 566 -6.16 -21.07 -41.08
N ALA A 567 -7.25 -21.82 -41.25
CA ALA A 567 -8.22 -22.03 -40.17
C ALA A 567 -7.54 -22.68 -38.94
N PRO A 568 -7.97 -22.33 -37.72
CA PRO A 568 -7.59 -23.03 -36.49
C PRO A 568 -7.71 -24.56 -36.62
N ARG A 569 -6.72 -25.29 -36.09
CA ARG A 569 -6.63 -26.77 -36.17
C ARG A 569 -5.98 -27.31 -34.89
N ALA A 570 -6.60 -27.06 -33.74
CA ALA A 570 -6.12 -27.60 -32.49
C ALA A 570 -6.37 -29.12 -32.43
N PRO A 571 -5.48 -29.91 -31.80
CA PRO A 571 -5.73 -31.32 -31.57
C PRO A 571 -6.98 -31.57 -30.72
N PRO A 572 -7.58 -32.77 -30.79
CA PRO A 572 -8.73 -33.09 -29.95
C PRO A 572 -8.43 -32.97 -28.47
N ASN A 573 -9.40 -32.40 -27.73
CA ASN A 573 -9.32 -32.21 -26.28
C ASN A 573 -8.23 -31.21 -25.80
N THR A 574 -7.79 -30.28 -26.66
CA THR A 574 -6.93 -29.15 -26.26
C THR A 574 -7.69 -27.83 -26.25
N HIS A 575 -7.13 -26.86 -25.53
CA HIS A 575 -7.57 -25.47 -25.53
C HIS A 575 -6.43 -24.60 -26.04
N HIS A 576 -6.61 -23.95 -27.19
CA HIS A 576 -5.61 -23.06 -27.78
C HIS A 576 -6.09 -21.62 -27.72
N ARG A 577 -5.19 -20.69 -27.38
CA ARG A 577 -5.47 -19.25 -27.38
C ARG A 577 -5.14 -18.66 -28.74
N TYR A 578 -6.18 -18.17 -29.39
CA TYR A 578 -6.12 -17.53 -30.71
C TYR A 578 -6.26 -16.02 -30.55
N VAL A 579 -5.33 -15.25 -31.11
CA VAL A 579 -5.25 -13.80 -30.91
C VAL A 579 -5.27 -13.07 -32.26
N TYR A 580 -6.19 -12.11 -32.39
CA TYR A 580 -6.22 -11.11 -33.46
C TYR A 580 -5.60 -9.81 -32.98
N LEU A 581 -4.64 -9.30 -33.74
CA LEU A 581 -4.03 -7.99 -33.55
C LEU A 581 -4.34 -7.12 -34.77
N LEU A 582 -4.65 -5.85 -34.55
CA LEU A 582 -4.86 -4.84 -35.58
C LEU A 582 -3.82 -3.72 -35.41
N PHE A 583 -3.18 -3.33 -36.50
CA PHE A 583 -2.16 -2.28 -36.55
C PHE A 583 -2.54 -1.20 -37.55
N ALA A 584 -2.16 0.06 -37.29
CA ALA A 584 -2.17 1.08 -38.32
C ALA A 584 -1.00 0.84 -39.29
N GLN A 585 -1.30 0.77 -40.59
CA GLN A 585 -0.29 0.56 -41.62
C GLN A 585 0.42 1.88 -41.97
N PRO A 586 1.75 1.96 -41.89
CA PRO A 586 2.48 3.15 -42.28
C PRO A 586 2.39 3.40 -43.80
N PRO A 587 2.47 4.66 -44.25
CA PRO A 587 2.52 4.97 -45.68
C PRO A 587 3.77 4.34 -46.33
N GLY A 588 3.62 3.74 -47.52
CA GLY A 588 4.72 3.08 -48.21
C GLY A 588 5.18 1.75 -47.58
N TYR A 589 4.35 1.15 -46.72
CA TYR A 589 4.63 -0.13 -46.07
C TYR A 589 5.04 -1.23 -47.06
N LYS A 590 6.13 -1.93 -46.76
CA LYS A 590 6.58 -3.14 -47.44
C LYS A 590 6.73 -4.27 -46.43
N PHE A 591 6.35 -5.48 -46.84
CA PHE A 591 6.53 -6.65 -46.01
C PHE A 591 8.04 -6.93 -45.83
N PRO A 592 8.54 -7.17 -44.60
CA PRO A 592 9.96 -7.47 -44.39
C PRO A 592 10.38 -8.78 -45.06
N GLU A 593 11.34 -8.74 -45.98
CA GLU A 593 11.80 -9.92 -46.73
C GLU A 593 12.32 -11.04 -45.84
N CYS A 594 12.92 -10.70 -44.70
CA CYS A 594 13.38 -11.68 -43.71
C CYS A 594 12.24 -12.55 -43.13
N PHE A 595 10.99 -12.05 -43.14
CA PHE A 595 9.81 -12.82 -42.75
C PHE A 595 9.13 -13.55 -43.93
N SER A 596 9.70 -13.54 -45.15
CA SER A 596 9.09 -14.14 -46.35
C SER A 596 8.84 -15.64 -46.26
N HIS A 597 9.49 -16.32 -45.32
CA HIS A 597 9.27 -17.74 -45.03
C HIS A 597 7.83 -18.07 -44.60
N VAL A 598 6.99 -17.09 -44.26
CA VAL A 598 5.59 -17.32 -43.85
C VAL A 598 4.58 -17.45 -45.01
N PHE A 599 5.00 -17.16 -46.25
CA PHE A 599 4.07 -17.18 -47.40
C PHE A 599 3.59 -18.56 -47.83
N PRO A 600 4.38 -19.64 -47.75
CA PRO A 600 3.85 -20.98 -47.91
C PRO A 600 2.70 -21.24 -46.91
N GLU A 601 1.60 -21.82 -47.39
CA GLU A 601 0.42 -22.15 -46.57
C GLU A 601 0.62 -23.40 -45.71
N THR A 602 1.81 -23.55 -45.12
CA THR A 602 2.15 -24.73 -44.32
C THR A 602 2.40 -24.36 -42.87
N VAL A 603 1.85 -25.17 -41.97
CA VAL A 603 2.00 -25.03 -40.51
C VAL A 603 3.48 -24.98 -40.12
N SER A 604 4.33 -25.79 -40.78
CA SER A 604 5.77 -25.86 -40.54
C SER A 604 6.54 -24.60 -40.97
N ALA A 605 6.08 -23.91 -42.02
CA ALA A 605 6.68 -22.67 -42.48
C ALA A 605 6.35 -21.51 -41.54
N ARG A 606 5.09 -21.43 -41.07
CA ARG A 606 4.58 -20.35 -40.22
C ARG A 606 4.80 -20.54 -38.71
N ALA A 607 5.34 -21.69 -38.31
CA ALA A 607 5.66 -21.98 -36.92
C ALA A 607 6.93 -21.25 -36.44
N GLY A 608 6.88 -20.82 -35.18
CA GLY A 608 7.93 -20.04 -34.54
C GLY A 608 7.87 -18.56 -34.88
N PHE A 609 6.72 -18.05 -35.31
CA PHE A 609 6.55 -16.66 -35.73
C PHE A 609 6.85 -15.68 -34.59
N ASP A 610 7.92 -14.90 -34.73
CA ASP A 610 8.29 -13.85 -33.76
C ASP A 610 7.50 -12.57 -34.03
N VAL A 611 6.41 -12.38 -33.29
CA VAL A 611 5.55 -11.20 -33.39
C VAL A 611 6.34 -9.92 -33.06
N ARG A 612 7.25 -9.95 -32.08
CA ARG A 612 7.99 -8.74 -31.67
C ARG A 612 9.04 -8.37 -32.72
N GLY A 613 9.79 -9.37 -33.20
CA GLY A 613 10.73 -9.19 -34.30
C GLY A 613 10.04 -8.68 -35.56
N PHE A 614 8.84 -9.20 -35.87
CA PHE A 614 8.05 -8.73 -37.01
C PHE A 614 7.63 -7.27 -36.86
N ILE A 615 7.05 -6.87 -35.72
CA ILE A 615 6.63 -5.48 -35.47
C ILE A 615 7.80 -4.52 -35.65
N GLN A 616 8.98 -4.87 -35.12
CA GLN A 616 10.19 -4.07 -35.23
C GLN A 616 10.71 -3.99 -36.68
N ALA A 617 10.82 -5.12 -37.38
CA ALA A 617 11.29 -5.16 -38.77
C ALA A 617 10.31 -4.49 -39.75
N ALA A 618 9.02 -4.56 -39.46
CA ALA A 618 7.93 -3.99 -40.24
C ALA A 618 7.69 -2.49 -39.96
N GLY A 619 8.38 -1.90 -38.98
CA GLY A 619 8.20 -0.50 -38.60
C GLY A 619 6.79 -0.19 -38.09
N LEU A 620 6.14 -1.15 -37.41
CA LEU A 620 4.79 -0.98 -36.89
C LEU A 620 4.81 -0.36 -35.49
N ASN A 621 3.91 0.59 -35.25
CA ASN A 621 3.57 1.04 -33.90
C ASN A 621 2.85 -0.08 -33.11
N PRO A 622 2.69 0.05 -31.78
CA PRO A 622 1.88 -0.89 -31.00
C PRO A 622 0.48 -1.13 -31.60
N PRO A 623 -0.10 -2.33 -31.42
CA PRO A 623 -1.40 -2.65 -31.99
C PRO A 623 -2.47 -1.70 -31.46
N ILE A 624 -3.31 -1.22 -32.37
CA ILE A 624 -4.37 -0.25 -32.06
C ILE A 624 -5.61 -0.94 -31.50
N ALA A 625 -5.85 -2.21 -31.83
CA ALA A 625 -6.99 -2.99 -31.33
C ALA A 625 -6.62 -4.48 -31.28
N MET A 626 -7.26 -5.24 -30.41
CA MET A 626 -7.08 -6.68 -30.34
C MET A 626 -8.34 -7.41 -29.86
N ASN A 627 -8.42 -8.70 -30.18
CA ASN A 627 -9.39 -9.64 -29.61
C ASN A 627 -8.74 -11.03 -29.50
N TYR A 628 -9.26 -11.88 -28.63
CA TYR A 628 -8.81 -13.26 -28.52
C TYR A 628 -9.95 -14.19 -28.11
N PHE A 629 -9.84 -15.46 -28.49
CA PHE A 629 -10.78 -16.51 -28.11
C PHE A 629 -10.02 -17.79 -27.78
N ILE A 630 -10.71 -18.73 -27.14
CA ILE A 630 -10.19 -20.06 -26.82
C ILE A 630 -10.83 -21.05 -27.78
N GLY A 631 -10.04 -21.68 -28.65
CA GLY A 631 -10.56 -22.70 -29.57
C GLY A 631 -10.69 -24.05 -28.86
N ARG A 632 -11.87 -24.67 -28.98
CA ARG A 632 -12.19 -26.01 -28.48
C ARG A 632 -12.36 -26.99 -29.65
N HIS A 633 -11.76 -28.16 -29.54
CA HIS A 633 -12.00 -29.28 -30.47
C HIS A 633 -12.59 -30.46 -29.69
N GLU A 634 -13.88 -30.70 -29.87
CA GLU A 634 -14.50 -31.94 -29.40
C GLU A 634 -14.12 -33.10 -30.34
N PRO A 635 -13.62 -34.23 -29.81
CA PRO A 635 -13.26 -35.38 -30.64
C PRO A 635 -14.50 -35.97 -31.33
N THR A 636 -14.37 -36.30 -32.61
CA THR A 636 -15.38 -37.13 -33.31
C THR A 636 -15.13 -38.62 -33.03
N GLU A 637 -16.18 -39.47 -33.11
CA GLU A 637 -16.04 -40.92 -32.88
C GLU A 637 -14.96 -41.53 -33.79
N GLY A 638 -13.86 -41.99 -33.18
CA GLY A 638 -12.71 -42.58 -33.88
C GLY A 638 -11.41 -41.75 -33.84
N GLU A 639 -11.43 -40.49 -33.40
CA GLU A 639 -10.22 -39.69 -33.21
C GLU A 639 -9.51 -40.08 -31.89
N THR A 640 -8.38 -40.78 -31.98
CA THR A 640 -7.55 -41.12 -30.81
C THR A 640 -6.84 -39.90 -30.23
N THR A 641 -7.01 -39.69 -28.93
CA THR A 641 -6.32 -38.69 -28.12
C THR A 641 -4.84 -39.05 -27.93
N THR A 642 -3.95 -38.42 -28.69
CA THR A 642 -2.53 -38.35 -28.33
C THR A 642 -2.21 -36.96 -27.80
N MET A 643 -2.66 -36.67 -26.58
CA MET A 643 -2.08 -35.57 -25.79
C MET A 643 -0.64 -35.97 -25.44
N PRO A 644 0.40 -35.26 -25.92
CA PRO A 644 1.76 -35.57 -25.50
C PRO A 644 1.91 -35.16 -24.03
N HIS A 645 2.13 -36.12 -23.12
CA HIS A 645 2.54 -35.82 -21.75
C HIS A 645 3.83 -34.96 -21.78
N GLY A 646 3.71 -33.69 -21.40
CA GLY A 646 4.82 -32.73 -21.35
C GLY A 646 5.22 -32.19 -22.73
N ALA A 647 4.66 -31.03 -23.10
CA ALA A 647 5.16 -30.22 -24.20
C ALA A 647 6.37 -29.40 -23.73
N THR A 648 7.41 -29.35 -24.57
CA THR A 648 8.60 -28.52 -24.31
C THR A 648 8.43 -27.20 -25.06
N THR A 649 8.43 -26.07 -24.35
CA THR A 649 8.39 -24.75 -24.97
C THR A 649 9.72 -24.44 -25.64
N THR A 650 9.76 -24.27 -26.96
CA THR A 650 10.95 -23.75 -27.66
C THR A 650 10.84 -22.25 -27.90
N SER A 651 11.99 -21.57 -27.94
CA SER A 651 12.09 -20.16 -28.30
C SER A 651 11.59 -19.89 -29.73
N PHE A 652 11.11 -18.66 -29.97
CA PHE A 652 10.80 -18.13 -31.29
C PHE A 652 11.92 -18.41 -32.30
N ARG A 653 11.59 -18.55 -33.59
CA ARG A 653 12.62 -18.53 -34.63
C ARG A 653 13.18 -17.10 -34.67
N SER A 654 14.39 -16.90 -34.14
CA SER A 654 15.09 -15.64 -34.28
C SER A 654 15.43 -15.45 -35.76
N VAL A 655 14.82 -14.46 -36.39
CA VAL A 655 15.13 -14.04 -37.74
C VAL A 655 15.99 -12.78 -37.64
N ASP A 656 17.24 -12.86 -38.10
CA ASP A 656 18.11 -11.70 -38.18
C ASP A 656 17.65 -10.79 -39.31
N CYS A 657 16.80 -9.81 -38.99
CA CYS A 657 16.38 -8.76 -39.91
C CYS A 657 17.30 -7.53 -39.73
N PRO A 658 17.89 -6.96 -40.80
CA PRO A 658 18.55 -5.67 -40.71
C PRO A 658 17.52 -4.61 -40.32
N THR A 659 17.65 -4.04 -39.12
CA THR A 659 16.78 -2.95 -38.69
C THR A 659 17.09 -1.72 -39.52
N THR A 660 16.19 -1.34 -40.43
CA THR A 660 16.22 0.01 -41.00
C THR A 660 15.98 1.00 -39.87
N SER A 661 17.04 1.67 -39.44
CA SER A 661 16.96 2.86 -38.61
C SER A 661 16.29 3.98 -39.42
N ALA A 662 14.96 3.96 -39.48
CA ALA A 662 14.20 5.14 -39.87
C ALA A 662 14.46 6.20 -38.78
N GLY A 663 15.14 7.28 -39.17
CA GLY A 663 15.63 8.30 -38.26
C GLY A 663 14.51 8.88 -37.39
N LEU A 664 14.70 8.75 -36.08
CA LEU A 664 14.20 9.72 -35.11
C LEU A 664 14.87 11.07 -35.42
N VAL A 665 14.25 11.88 -36.27
CA VAL A 665 14.52 13.31 -36.33
C VAL A 665 13.68 13.95 -35.22
N ALA A 666 14.42 14.43 -34.21
CA ALA A 666 14.13 15.46 -33.20
C ALA A 666 12.68 15.71 -32.76
#